data_AF-A0A9P5RCJ7-F1
#
_entry.id   AF-A0A9P5RCJ7-F1
#
_cell.length_a   1.000
_cell.length_b   1.000
_cell.length_c   1.000
_cell.angle_alpha   90.00
_cell.angle_beta   90.00
_cell.angle_gamma   90.00
#
_symmetry.space_group_name_H-M   'P 1'
#
loop_
_entity.id
_entity.type
_entity.pdbx_description
1 polymer ?
#
loop_
_entity_poly.entity_id
_entity_poly.type
_entity_poly.pdbx_seq_one_letter_code
_entity_poly.pdbx_strand_id
1 'polypeptide(L)'
;MRTCLFLSSAIALVALTATSTTDAKKSTTISQYTIPNDESNASGYFSLINRETTQSGFRQCTILDRGETQVFRNLWPANNRGDRIQVLKRNVHDESRHHGKSHSQEENFVADENKGLFELNTNSKEWRLMEEAFLDDECDQVKDETIDSSASAGANDFEDLIGGHGASQQVLGRPTSGLQEGDEVRKLVDNGPDRNRVDIVFMGDGYTLEEREKFFADMQRLVNDMFIGETFQSFLPLFNVHALFRPSKESGIGVNGHWKDTSFRLYRDGTELRGIYVADPRAAREACRAVGKYACDFPSLIGNDPYYGGLGGEFVISTSSNKSGTIVLRHELGHSLINVGEEYDGGQVYSGVNAERWSIQNIKWKHWLTDAVPREEKNVLRAQDYACLKISHSGVDTDDSFEAYVDGKRLNWTSPGGYDRDFSEWNGEEGFSAGPHELEFRQGAKYDDEPVDGSRPIRQLCSVTMHEFMGEDQYRFDNSIISAYPTYDLYGRKTWRSNHEFCLMRNMASTQLCSICKEGLWHRLLSKASLLDEIQVDCQREDDDDDEDKISSFGIEAKLIPLGQFRDDQSKRAKGEAYAIRWFRNGAHQAELDDQTRIEVPAADEGIWEFKTEFSTPEVRKDPRGVLKASKVFVLAKRLCSK
;
A
#
# COMPACT_ATOMS: atom_id res chain seq x y z
N MET A 1 -16.38 1.45 -12.29
CA MET A 1 -15.52 1.20 -13.46
C MET A 1 -15.44 2.46 -14.28
N ARG A 2 -14.27 3.09 -14.37
CA ARG A 2 -13.75 3.60 -15.64
C ARG A 2 -12.23 3.46 -15.61
N THR A 3 -11.82 2.34 -16.17
CA THR A 3 -10.58 2.08 -16.88
C THR A 3 -10.03 3.34 -17.54
N CYS A 4 -8.82 3.78 -17.16
CA CYS A 4 -7.94 4.47 -18.09
C CYS A 4 -7.43 3.41 -19.05
N LEU A 5 -8.18 3.17 -20.12
CA LEU A 5 -7.68 2.43 -21.26
C LEU A 5 -7.07 3.49 -22.20
N PHE A 6 -5.76 3.46 -22.35
CA PHE A 6 -5.14 3.96 -23.57
C PHE A 6 -5.65 3.06 -24.70
N LEU A 7 -6.75 3.47 -25.33
CA LEU A 7 -7.12 3.02 -26.66
C LEU A 7 -6.60 4.06 -27.63
N SER A 8 -5.44 3.76 -28.20
CA SER A 8 -5.19 4.19 -29.56
C SER A 8 -6.33 3.61 -30.42
N SER A 9 -6.92 4.45 -31.26
CA SER A 9 -7.95 4.13 -32.26
C SER A 9 -9.35 3.69 -31.75
N ALA A 10 -10.29 4.63 -31.93
CA ALA A 10 -11.65 4.45 -32.47
C ALA A 10 -12.88 4.25 -31.52
N ILE A 11 -13.87 5.13 -31.78
CA ILE A 11 -15.34 5.05 -31.56
C ILE A 11 -15.93 5.51 -30.20
N ALA A 12 -16.69 6.62 -30.25
CA ALA A 12 -18.01 6.73 -29.62
C ALA A 12 -18.95 7.71 -30.34
N LEU A 13 -20.20 7.28 -30.45
CA LEU A 13 -21.43 7.96 -30.84
C LEU A 13 -21.88 8.92 -29.72
N VAL A 14 -22.47 10.08 -30.03
CA VAL A 14 -23.32 10.83 -29.06
C VAL A 14 -24.73 10.91 -29.61
N ALA A 15 -25.66 10.21 -28.94
CA ALA A 15 -27.08 10.49 -28.99
C ALA A 15 -27.40 11.45 -27.83
N LEU A 16 -27.95 12.62 -28.15
CA LEU A 16 -28.56 13.56 -27.21
C LEU A 16 -30.00 13.12 -26.94
N THR A 17 -30.35 12.94 -25.66
CA THR A 17 -31.74 13.10 -25.21
C THR A 17 -31.77 14.18 -24.14
N ALA A 18 -32.28 15.35 -24.53
CA ALA A 18 -32.64 16.44 -23.64
C ALA A 18 -34.01 16.16 -23.02
N THR A 19 -34.13 16.24 -21.70
CA THR A 19 -35.42 16.46 -21.03
C THR A 19 -35.60 17.96 -20.82
N SER A 20 -36.53 18.53 -21.60
CA SER A 20 -37.00 19.90 -21.48
C SER A 20 -37.88 20.06 -20.23
N THR A 21 -37.66 21.10 -19.45
CA THR A 21 -38.75 21.76 -18.73
C THR A 21 -38.86 23.18 -19.25
N THR A 22 -39.99 23.48 -19.91
CA THR A 22 -40.81 24.68 -19.67
C THR A 22 -41.97 24.71 -20.66
N ASP A 23 -43.17 24.47 -20.13
CA ASP A 23 -44.42 24.83 -20.78
C ASP A 23 -44.68 26.33 -20.54
N ALA A 24 -44.72 27.14 -21.59
CA ALA A 24 -45.91 27.91 -21.97
C ALA A 24 -45.64 28.98 -23.05
N LYS A 25 -46.06 28.63 -24.28
CA LYS A 25 -46.85 29.45 -25.23
C LYS A 25 -46.20 30.63 -25.96
N LYS A 26 -45.74 30.36 -27.18
CA LYS A 26 -46.25 30.90 -28.49
C LYS A 26 -45.22 30.56 -29.58
N SER A 27 -45.53 29.59 -30.43
CA SER A 27 -45.97 29.83 -31.83
C SER A 27 -44.87 30.34 -32.76
N THR A 28 -44.27 29.36 -33.45
CA THR A 28 -43.87 29.39 -34.88
C THR A 28 -43.03 30.57 -35.37
N THR A 29 -41.70 30.38 -35.36
CA THR A 29 -40.84 30.45 -36.57
C THR A 29 -39.58 29.64 -36.28
N ILE A 30 -39.32 28.59 -37.05
CA ILE A 30 -38.06 27.83 -37.00
C ILE A 30 -36.99 28.75 -37.62
N SER A 31 -36.14 29.38 -36.80
CA SER A 31 -34.88 29.91 -37.29
C SER A 31 -33.91 28.75 -37.42
N GLN A 32 -33.68 28.31 -38.65
CA GLN A 32 -32.60 27.40 -39.00
C GLN A 32 -31.28 28.00 -38.49
N TYR A 33 -30.62 27.36 -37.52
CA TYR A 33 -29.19 27.56 -37.33
C TYR A 33 -28.49 26.81 -38.47
N THR A 34 -28.06 27.56 -39.48
CA THR A 34 -27.16 27.05 -40.52
C THR A 34 -25.79 26.92 -39.87
N ILE A 35 -25.26 25.69 -39.75
CA ILE A 35 -23.86 25.45 -39.42
C ILE A 35 -23.09 25.71 -40.72
N PRO A 36 -22.25 26.75 -40.84
CA PRO A 36 -21.32 26.85 -41.93
C PRO A 36 -20.17 25.90 -41.62
N ASN A 37 -20.25 24.66 -42.12
CA ASN A 37 -19.02 23.91 -42.38
C ASN A 37 -18.41 24.54 -43.63
N ASP A 38 -17.75 25.69 -43.46
CA ASP A 38 -16.83 26.21 -44.45
C ASP A 38 -15.63 25.25 -44.46
N GLU A 39 -15.22 24.77 -45.65
CA GLU A 39 -14.12 23.81 -45.82
C GLU A 39 -12.78 24.32 -45.25
N SER A 40 -12.70 25.62 -44.92
CA SER A 40 -11.55 26.30 -44.33
C SER A 40 -11.52 26.39 -42.80
N ASN A 41 -12.64 26.17 -42.09
CA ASN A 41 -12.72 26.42 -40.63
C ASN A 41 -13.40 25.28 -39.86
N ALA A 42 -12.81 24.87 -38.73
CA ALA A 42 -13.36 23.87 -37.83
C ALA A 42 -13.75 24.51 -36.48
N SER A 43 -15.04 24.65 -36.23
CA SER A 43 -15.58 25.27 -35.00
C SER A 43 -16.18 24.21 -34.07
N GLY A 44 -15.82 24.25 -32.79
CA GLY A 44 -16.36 23.36 -31.76
C GLY A 44 -17.04 24.14 -30.64
N TYR A 45 -18.32 23.84 -30.38
CA TYR A 45 -19.06 24.45 -29.28
C TYR A 45 -19.05 23.53 -28.06
N PHE A 46 -18.67 24.06 -26.90
CA PHE A 46 -18.86 23.36 -25.63
C PHE A 46 -19.56 24.27 -24.63
N SER A 47 -20.52 23.72 -23.89
CA SER A 47 -21.15 24.46 -22.80
C SER A 47 -20.63 23.94 -21.47
N LEU A 48 -19.96 24.79 -20.69
CA LEU A 48 -19.73 24.48 -19.28
C LEU A 48 -21.08 24.65 -18.59
N ILE A 49 -21.80 23.54 -18.44
CA ILE A 49 -23.00 23.53 -17.59
C ILE A 49 -22.53 23.89 -16.18
N ASN A 50 -23.32 24.80 -15.59
CA ASN A 50 -23.18 25.51 -14.31
C ASN A 50 -22.36 24.82 -13.20
N ARG A 51 -21.86 25.63 -12.25
CA ARG A 51 -20.88 25.33 -11.16
C ARG A 51 -21.07 24.03 -10.34
N GLU A 52 -22.19 23.32 -10.47
CA GLU A 52 -22.42 22.02 -9.86
C GLU A 52 -21.78 20.92 -10.71
N THR A 53 -20.54 20.63 -10.35
CA THR A 53 -19.71 19.53 -10.82
C THR A 53 -20.48 18.20 -10.78
N THR A 54 -20.36 17.39 -11.83
CA THR A 54 -20.60 15.94 -11.70
C THR A 54 -19.69 15.39 -10.61
N GLN A 55 -20.15 14.34 -9.91
CA GLN A 55 -19.56 13.77 -8.68
C GLN A 55 -18.07 13.36 -8.75
N SER A 56 -17.42 13.41 -9.92
CA SER A 56 -16.05 12.92 -10.13
C SER A 56 -14.99 14.00 -10.31
N GLY A 57 -15.32 15.30 -10.31
CA GLY A 57 -14.32 16.38 -10.32
C GLY A 57 -13.44 16.51 -11.58
N PHE A 58 -13.56 15.60 -12.55
CA PHE A 58 -12.93 15.68 -13.87
C PHE A 58 -13.92 16.22 -14.90
N ARG A 59 -13.52 17.28 -15.62
CA ARG A 59 -14.17 17.74 -16.85
C ARG A 59 -13.19 17.51 -18.00
N GLN A 60 -13.45 16.48 -18.81
CA GLN A 60 -12.74 16.26 -20.07
C GLN A 60 -13.74 16.47 -21.20
N CYS A 61 -13.53 17.50 -22.00
CA CYS A 61 -14.17 17.65 -23.30
C CYS A 61 -13.16 17.21 -24.36
N THR A 62 -13.48 16.16 -25.10
CA THR A 62 -12.70 15.71 -26.27
C THR A 62 -13.52 15.99 -27.51
N ILE A 63 -13.03 16.87 -28.37
CA ILE A 63 -13.59 17.10 -29.70
C ILE A 63 -12.79 16.21 -30.65
N LEU A 64 -13.48 15.28 -31.33
CA LEU A 64 -12.90 14.39 -32.32
C LEU A 64 -13.22 14.91 -33.73
N ASP A 65 -12.20 15.48 -34.36
CA ASP A 65 -12.00 15.57 -35.80
C ASP A 65 -12.11 14.20 -36.48
N ARG A 66 -13.29 13.69 -36.88
CA ARG A 66 -13.34 12.52 -37.77
C ARG A 66 -13.35 13.02 -39.19
N GLY A 67 -12.19 12.97 -39.85
CA GLY A 67 -11.98 13.27 -41.26
C GLY A 67 -12.99 12.61 -42.21
N GLU A 68 -14.18 13.19 -42.30
CA GLU A 68 -15.26 12.88 -43.24
C GLU A 68 -15.56 14.06 -44.16
N THR A 69 -14.60 14.97 -44.38
CA THR A 69 -14.48 15.64 -45.68
C THR A 69 -13.96 14.62 -46.70
N GLN A 70 -14.85 13.73 -47.17
CA GLN A 70 -14.59 12.91 -48.35
C GLN A 70 -14.83 13.79 -49.60
N VAL A 71 -14.04 13.73 -50.67
CA VAL A 71 -13.50 12.49 -51.24
C VAL A 71 -12.24 12.79 -52.08
N PHE A 72 -11.08 12.24 -51.71
CA PHE A 72 -10.23 11.70 -52.76
C PHE A 72 -10.81 10.32 -53.13
N ARG A 73 -11.41 10.28 -54.34
CA ARG A 73 -11.91 9.12 -55.11
C ARG A 73 -13.36 8.68 -54.89
N ASN A 74 -14.26 9.32 -55.64
CA ASN A 74 -15.35 8.59 -56.30
C ASN A 74 -14.75 7.64 -57.36
N LEU A 75 -14.80 6.34 -57.06
CA LEU A 75 -15.01 5.29 -58.05
C LEU A 75 -16.52 5.25 -58.37
N TRP A 76 -16.87 5.35 -59.65
CA TRP A 76 -18.21 5.04 -60.19
C TRP A 76 -18.24 3.54 -60.60
N PRO A 77 -19.39 2.86 -60.83
CA PRO A 77 -20.79 3.08 -60.41
C PRO A 77 -21.29 2.07 -59.36
N ALA A 78 -22.36 2.48 -58.69
CA ALA A 78 -23.35 1.65 -58.02
C ALA A 78 -23.93 0.51 -58.90
N ASN A 79 -24.27 -0.62 -58.28
CA ASN A 79 -25.29 -1.52 -58.83
C ASN A 79 -26.64 -1.31 -58.12
N ASN A 80 -27.42 -0.36 -58.64
CA ASN A 80 -28.87 -0.37 -58.93
C ASN A 80 -29.89 -1.30 -58.21
N ARG A 81 -29.71 -1.74 -56.97
CA ARG A 81 -30.83 -2.19 -56.12
C ARG A 81 -30.58 -1.75 -54.69
N GLY A 82 -31.05 -0.55 -54.38
CA GLY A 82 -31.07 -0.05 -53.02
C GLY A 82 -31.84 -1.01 -52.12
N ASP A 83 -31.20 -1.43 -51.03
CA ASP A 83 -31.83 -1.86 -49.79
C ASP A 83 -30.83 -1.70 -48.63
N ARG A 84 -31.36 -1.34 -47.45
CA ARG A 84 -30.65 -0.87 -46.25
C ARG A 84 -30.26 -2.00 -45.28
N ILE A 85 -29.05 -1.88 -44.70
CA ILE A 85 -28.55 -2.31 -43.37
C ILE A 85 -28.66 -3.80 -42.97
N GLN A 86 -27.50 -4.38 -42.59
CA GLN A 86 -27.39 -5.29 -41.43
C GLN A 86 -26.07 -5.07 -40.67
N VAL A 87 -26.17 -4.83 -39.37
CA VAL A 87 -25.05 -4.82 -38.42
C VAL A 87 -24.75 -6.27 -38.02
N LEU A 88 -23.58 -6.79 -38.41
CA LEU A 88 -23.09 -8.08 -37.92
C LEU A 88 -22.32 -7.88 -36.61
N LYS A 89 -22.85 -8.49 -35.54
CA LYS A 89 -22.21 -8.69 -34.24
C LYS A 89 -21.02 -9.64 -34.40
N ARG A 90 -19.82 -9.34 -33.86
CA ARG A 90 -18.77 -10.37 -33.72
C ARG A 90 -17.93 -10.24 -32.46
N ASN A 91 -17.61 -11.42 -31.93
CA ASN A 91 -17.12 -11.78 -30.60
C ASN A 91 -15.69 -11.31 -30.29
N VAL A 92 -15.45 -11.02 -29.01
CA VAL A 92 -14.13 -10.75 -28.42
C VAL A 92 -13.32 -12.06 -28.42
N HIS A 93 -12.12 -12.02 -29.00
CA HIS A 93 -11.15 -13.12 -28.93
C HIS A 93 -10.39 -13.03 -27.60
N ASP A 94 -10.34 -14.14 -26.88
CA ASP A 94 -9.53 -14.40 -25.69
C ASP A 94 -8.09 -14.67 -26.12
N GLU A 95 -7.13 -13.84 -25.67
CA GLU A 95 -5.70 -14.09 -25.78
C GLU A 95 -5.15 -14.66 -24.47
N SER A 96 -5.50 -15.92 -24.22
CA SER A 96 -4.77 -16.78 -23.31
C SER A 96 -4.32 -18.03 -24.09
N ARG A 97 -3.04 -18.05 -24.52
CA ARG A 97 -2.15 -19.23 -24.69
C ARG A 97 -0.94 -18.93 -25.59
N HIS A 98 0.25 -19.01 -25.01
CA HIS A 98 1.48 -19.33 -25.74
C HIS A 98 2.17 -20.52 -25.05
N HIS A 99 1.96 -21.72 -25.61
CA HIS A 99 2.98 -22.77 -25.71
C HIS A 99 2.63 -23.62 -26.94
N GLY A 100 3.59 -23.74 -27.87
CA GLY A 100 3.35 -24.25 -29.22
C GLY A 100 3.38 -25.77 -29.36
N LYS A 101 2.76 -26.26 -30.44
CA LYS A 101 3.38 -26.92 -31.60
C LYS A 101 2.28 -27.40 -32.55
N SER A 102 2.57 -27.32 -33.84
CA SER A 102 1.70 -27.72 -34.95
C SER A 102 1.41 -29.22 -34.96
N HIS A 103 0.16 -29.62 -35.19
CA HIS A 103 -0.22 -30.69 -36.12
C HIS A 103 -1.73 -30.64 -36.41
N SER A 104 -2.05 -30.80 -37.70
CA SER A 104 -3.38 -30.90 -38.29
C SER A 104 -4.03 -32.27 -38.04
N GLN A 105 -5.30 -32.31 -37.65
CA GLN A 105 -6.35 -33.18 -38.25
C GLN A 105 -7.73 -32.87 -37.67
N GLU A 106 -8.75 -32.97 -38.54
CA GLU A 106 -10.16 -32.68 -38.29
C GLU A 106 -10.90 -33.79 -37.51
N GLU A 107 -12.03 -33.37 -36.94
CA GLU A 107 -13.29 -34.09 -36.68
C GLU A 107 -13.69 -34.44 -35.22
N ASN A 108 -14.72 -33.70 -34.78
CA ASN A 108 -15.93 -34.09 -34.04
C ASN A 108 -15.82 -34.77 -32.66
N PHE A 109 -16.35 -34.11 -31.61
CA PHE A 109 -17.63 -34.45 -30.94
C PHE A 109 -17.91 -33.57 -29.68
N VAL A 110 -19.14 -33.03 -29.67
CA VAL A 110 -20.10 -32.74 -28.57
C VAL A 110 -19.78 -31.77 -27.42
N ALA A 111 -20.69 -30.81 -27.29
CA ALA A 111 -20.87 -29.88 -26.19
C ALA A 111 -21.78 -30.46 -25.10
N ASP A 112 -21.31 -30.40 -23.86
CA ASP A 112 -22.03 -30.54 -22.58
C ASP A 112 -20.94 -30.17 -21.53
N GLU A 113 -21.06 -29.28 -20.55
CA GLU A 113 -22.18 -28.72 -19.82
C GLU A 113 -21.82 -27.30 -19.36
N ASN A 114 -22.79 -26.39 -19.41
CA ASN A 114 -22.80 -25.12 -18.70
C ASN A 114 -23.89 -25.23 -17.64
N LYS A 115 -23.59 -25.13 -16.33
CA LYS A 115 -24.48 -24.53 -15.30
C LYS A 115 -23.66 -24.02 -14.10
N GLY A 116 -23.76 -22.70 -13.85
CA GLY A 116 -23.29 -22.01 -12.64
C GLY A 116 -24.46 -21.57 -11.75
N LEU A 117 -24.17 -20.73 -10.74
CA LEU A 117 -25.15 -19.97 -9.91
C LEU A 117 -24.50 -18.59 -9.61
N PHE A 118 -25.12 -17.42 -9.84
CA PHE A 118 -26.46 -16.94 -9.51
C PHE A 118 -27.41 -16.73 -10.72
N GLU A 119 -28.73 -16.87 -10.49
CA GLU A 119 -29.79 -16.67 -11.47
C GLU A 119 -30.68 -15.47 -11.07
N LEU A 120 -30.97 -14.58 -12.03
CA LEU A 120 -31.83 -13.40 -11.87
C LEU A 120 -33.29 -13.77 -12.18
N ASN A 121 -34.21 -13.68 -11.22
CA ASN A 121 -35.64 -13.80 -11.51
C ASN A 121 -36.17 -12.48 -12.09
N THR A 122 -36.47 -12.46 -13.39
CA THR A 122 -36.81 -11.26 -14.15
C THR A 122 -38.24 -10.72 -13.92
N ASN A 123 -39.10 -11.41 -13.15
CA ASN A 123 -40.47 -10.96 -12.93
C ASN A 123 -40.73 -10.25 -11.59
N SER A 124 -39.90 -10.42 -10.55
CA SER A 124 -40.16 -9.83 -9.21
C SER A 124 -39.16 -8.77 -8.74
N LYS A 125 -38.02 -8.56 -9.42
CA LYS A 125 -36.99 -7.55 -9.09
C LYS A 125 -36.56 -7.49 -7.61
N GLU A 126 -36.52 -8.62 -6.91
CA GLU A 126 -35.82 -8.75 -5.63
C GLU A 126 -34.73 -9.82 -5.68
N TRP A 127 -33.64 -9.58 -4.93
CA TRP A 127 -32.50 -10.48 -4.79
C TRP A 127 -32.66 -11.32 -3.52
N ARG A 128 -32.50 -12.65 -3.62
CA ARG A 128 -32.47 -13.52 -2.43
C ARG A 128 -31.11 -14.19 -2.29
N LEU A 129 -30.50 -14.07 -1.11
CA LEU A 129 -29.25 -14.73 -0.72
C LEU A 129 -29.49 -16.23 -0.53
N MET A 130 -28.55 -17.07 -0.95
CA MET A 130 -28.40 -18.42 -0.40
C MET A 130 -27.25 -18.39 0.61
N GLU A 131 -27.60 -18.57 1.88
CA GLU A 131 -26.70 -18.89 2.99
C GLU A 131 -26.38 -20.41 2.99
N GLU A 132 -25.24 -20.75 3.61
CA GLU A 132 -24.74 -22.09 3.99
C GLU A 132 -24.07 -22.97 2.92
N ALA A 133 -22.73 -23.05 3.01
CA ALA A 133 -21.94 -24.28 3.24
C ALA A 133 -20.51 -24.11 2.68
N PHE A 134 -19.50 -24.00 3.56
CA PHE A 134 -18.15 -24.58 3.44
C PHE A 134 -17.27 -24.08 4.61
N LEU A 135 -17.51 -24.68 5.79
CA LEU A 135 -16.52 -24.92 6.83
C LEU A 135 -16.58 -26.44 7.07
N ASP A 136 -15.51 -27.17 6.73
CA ASP A 136 -14.79 -28.07 7.64
C ASP A 136 -13.79 -29.00 6.92
N ASP A 137 -12.73 -29.29 7.68
CA ASP A 137 -11.75 -30.37 7.62
C ASP A 137 -10.71 -30.43 6.49
N GLU A 138 -9.51 -29.93 6.82
CA GLU A 138 -8.27 -30.74 6.82
C GLU A 138 -7.21 -30.11 7.74
N CYS A 139 -7.47 -30.20 9.05
CA CYS A 139 -6.48 -30.05 10.12
C CYS A 139 -6.73 -31.18 11.12
N ASP A 140 -6.21 -32.38 10.87
CA ASP A 140 -5.94 -33.43 11.88
C ASP A 140 -5.43 -34.72 11.23
N GLN A 141 -4.12 -34.80 10.95
CA GLN A 141 -3.37 -36.08 10.91
C GLN A 141 -1.85 -35.79 11.01
N VAL A 142 -1.36 -35.33 12.16
CA VAL A 142 -0.01 -35.71 12.61
C VAL A 142 -0.15 -36.18 14.04
N LYS A 143 -0.06 -37.50 14.21
CA LYS A 143 -0.02 -38.15 15.51
C LYS A 143 1.30 -37.81 16.20
N ASP A 144 1.19 -37.50 17.48
CA ASP A 144 2.31 -37.54 18.44
C ASP A 144 3.01 -38.89 18.35
N GLU A 145 4.30 -38.87 18.01
CA GLU A 145 5.23 -39.91 18.42
C GLU A 145 6.12 -39.34 19.53
N THR A 146 5.77 -39.72 20.74
CA THR A 146 6.64 -39.73 21.91
C THR A 146 8.00 -40.32 21.55
N ILE A 147 9.09 -39.55 21.75
CA ILE A 147 10.42 -40.13 21.92
C ILE A 147 10.95 -39.79 23.30
N ASP A 148 11.36 -40.88 23.91
CA ASP A 148 11.74 -41.18 25.27
C ASP A 148 12.98 -40.43 25.74
N SER A 149 12.98 -40.16 27.04
CA SER A 149 14.07 -39.68 27.85
C SER A 149 15.14 -40.75 28.04
N SER A 150 16.38 -40.50 27.64
CA SER A 150 17.58 -40.96 28.38
C SER A 150 18.86 -40.55 27.66
N ALA A 151 19.69 -39.71 28.28
CA ALA A 151 21.12 -40.00 28.46
C ALA A 151 21.79 -38.83 29.21
N SER A 152 22.28 -39.20 30.39
CA SER A 152 22.98 -38.43 31.40
C SER A 152 24.46 -38.15 31.10
N ALA A 153 24.99 -37.20 31.88
CA ALA A 153 26.39 -37.03 32.33
C ALA A 153 27.37 -36.38 31.33
N GLY A 154 28.23 -35.45 31.74
CA GLY A 154 28.45 -34.87 33.07
C GLY A 154 29.67 -33.93 33.06
N ALA A 155 29.71 -33.07 34.09
CA ALA A 155 30.87 -32.53 34.82
C ALA A 155 31.99 -31.83 34.02
N ASN A 156 32.16 -30.51 34.20
CA ASN A 156 33.15 -29.86 35.12
C ASN A 156 34.31 -29.28 34.28
N ASP A 157 35.01 -28.18 34.56
CA ASP A 157 35.05 -27.13 35.59
C ASP A 157 35.92 -25.98 35.00
N PHE A 158 35.94 -24.84 35.72
CA PHE A 158 36.93 -23.75 35.76
C PHE A 158 36.63 -22.37 35.13
N GLU A 159 36.19 -21.48 36.04
CA GLU A 159 36.40 -20.02 36.19
C GLU A 159 37.87 -19.60 35.87
N ASP A 160 38.25 -18.33 35.59
CA ASP A 160 37.84 -17.07 36.22
C ASP A 160 38.50 -15.84 35.53
N LEU A 161 37.87 -14.65 35.66
CA LEU A 161 38.45 -13.26 35.73
C LEU A 161 39.28 -12.71 34.51
N ILE A 162 39.04 -11.56 33.84
CA ILE A 162 38.64 -10.19 34.24
C ILE A 162 38.14 -9.37 33.00
N GLY A 163 36.98 -8.70 33.12
CA GLY A 163 36.67 -7.31 32.70
C GLY A 163 36.76 -6.85 31.23
N GLY A 164 35.58 -6.56 30.63
CA GLY A 164 35.46 -5.64 29.48
C GLY A 164 34.09 -5.72 28.79
N HIS A 165 33.38 -4.58 28.69
CA HIS A 165 32.12 -4.44 27.95
C HIS A 165 32.23 -4.97 26.51
N GLY A 166 31.40 -5.97 26.16
CA GLY A 166 31.33 -6.55 24.83
C GLY A 166 29.94 -7.09 24.54
N ALA A 167 29.44 -6.80 23.33
CA ALA A 167 28.20 -7.31 22.79
C ALA A 167 28.10 -8.83 22.96
N SER A 168 26.92 -9.34 23.35
CA SER A 168 26.68 -10.77 23.49
C SER A 168 26.76 -11.48 22.13
N GLN A 169 27.95 -11.97 21.80
CA GLN A 169 28.19 -12.92 20.72
C GLN A 169 27.73 -14.30 21.21
N GLN A 170 26.51 -14.71 20.85
CA GLN A 170 26.13 -16.11 21.04
C GLN A 170 26.72 -16.94 19.90
N VAL A 171 27.87 -17.56 20.15
CA VAL A 171 28.32 -18.73 19.36
C VAL A 171 27.56 -19.92 19.91
N LEU A 172 26.36 -20.18 19.38
CA LEU A 172 25.54 -21.32 19.78
C LEU A 172 26.15 -22.63 19.28
N GLY A 173 26.42 -23.55 20.21
CA GLY A 173 26.84 -24.91 19.93
C GLY A 173 25.71 -25.78 19.40
N ARG A 174 26.08 -26.69 18.47
CA ARG A 174 25.28 -27.67 17.70
C ARG A 174 24.05 -27.08 16.97
N PRO A 175 23.95 -27.25 15.63
CA PRO A 175 22.87 -26.65 14.86
C PRO A 175 21.51 -27.15 15.37
N THR A 176 20.72 -26.23 15.90
CA THR A 176 19.26 -26.33 15.90
C THR A 176 18.85 -26.67 14.47
N SER A 177 18.00 -27.69 14.28
CA SER A 177 17.63 -28.20 12.96
C SER A 177 17.21 -27.06 12.02
N GLY A 178 18.06 -26.68 11.06
CA GLY A 178 17.79 -25.66 10.04
C GLY A 178 18.88 -24.58 9.84
N LEU A 179 19.77 -24.37 10.83
CA LEU A 179 21.00 -23.59 10.60
C LEU A 179 22.02 -24.46 9.84
N GLN A 180 22.69 -23.85 8.87
CA GLN A 180 23.70 -24.49 8.03
C GLN A 180 25.11 -24.12 8.50
N GLU A 181 26.09 -24.90 8.05
CA GLU A 181 27.49 -24.57 8.29
C GLU A 181 27.83 -23.20 7.67
N GLY A 182 28.42 -22.32 8.47
CA GLY A 182 28.73 -20.94 8.07
C GLY A 182 27.62 -19.92 8.36
N ASP A 183 26.44 -20.36 8.82
CA ASP A 183 25.42 -19.43 9.29
C ASP A 183 25.89 -18.68 10.54
N GLU A 184 25.55 -17.39 10.63
CA GLU A 184 25.75 -16.58 11.83
C GLU A 184 24.51 -15.73 12.09
N VAL A 185 24.03 -15.76 13.33
CA VAL A 185 22.90 -14.94 13.77
C VAL A 185 23.40 -13.89 14.76
N ARG A 186 23.03 -12.62 14.53
CA ARG A 186 23.23 -11.53 15.49
C ARG A 186 21.90 -10.85 15.80
N LYS A 187 21.60 -10.65 17.08
CA LYS A 187 20.49 -9.80 17.50
C LYS A 187 20.96 -8.34 17.44
N LEU A 188 20.48 -7.60 16.45
CA LEU A 188 20.83 -6.19 16.23
C LEU A 188 20.01 -5.25 17.11
N VAL A 189 18.79 -5.66 17.47
CA VAL A 189 17.91 -4.97 18.40
C VAL A 189 17.36 -5.99 19.38
N ASP A 190 17.60 -5.76 20.67
CA ASP A 190 17.11 -6.58 21.77
C ASP A 190 16.35 -5.71 22.78
N ASN A 191 15.03 -5.74 22.70
CA ASN A 191 14.16 -5.02 23.64
C ASN A 191 13.50 -5.96 24.64
N GLY A 192 13.90 -7.23 24.70
CA GLY A 192 13.31 -8.22 25.60
C GLY A 192 13.13 -9.60 24.95
N PRO A 193 12.42 -10.51 25.64
CA PRO A 193 12.32 -11.89 25.22
C PRO A 193 11.48 -12.03 23.94
N ASP A 194 11.95 -12.85 22.99
CA ASP A 194 11.29 -13.06 21.68
C ASP A 194 9.82 -13.52 21.80
N ARG A 195 9.48 -14.23 22.89
CA ARG A 195 8.09 -14.64 23.18
C ARG A 195 7.12 -13.48 23.43
N ASN A 196 7.63 -12.29 23.74
CA ASN A 196 6.85 -11.11 24.08
C ASN A 196 7.28 -9.87 23.29
N ARG A 197 7.94 -10.07 22.16
CA ARG A 197 8.27 -9.03 21.19
C ARG A 197 7.79 -9.49 19.82
N VAL A 198 7.83 -8.57 18.87
CA VAL A 198 7.66 -8.89 17.46
C VAL A 198 9.05 -9.02 16.84
N ASP A 199 9.35 -10.22 16.36
CA ASP A 199 10.71 -10.55 15.93
C ASP A 199 10.85 -10.52 14.40
N ILE A 200 11.66 -9.58 13.93
CA ILE A 200 11.99 -9.43 12.50
C ILE A 200 13.34 -10.11 12.24
N VAL A 201 13.39 -10.98 11.23
CA VAL A 201 14.65 -11.65 10.83
C VAL A 201 15.09 -11.13 9.46
N PHE A 202 16.18 -10.40 9.43
CA PHE A 202 16.85 -9.97 8.20
C PHE A 202 17.82 -11.07 7.74
N MET A 203 17.48 -11.72 6.64
CA MET A 203 18.27 -12.78 6.01
C MET A 203 18.87 -12.25 4.70
N GLY A 204 20.20 -12.22 4.61
CA GLY A 204 20.89 -11.73 3.42
C GLY A 204 20.96 -12.76 2.30
N ASP A 205 20.76 -12.33 1.05
CA ASP A 205 21.01 -13.17 -0.12
C ASP A 205 22.05 -12.55 -1.06
N GLY A 206 22.93 -13.38 -1.63
CA GLY A 206 23.99 -12.91 -2.51
C GLY A 206 25.15 -12.22 -1.80
N TYR A 207 25.34 -12.47 -0.50
CA TYR A 207 26.53 -12.07 0.24
C TYR A 207 27.48 -13.26 0.36
N THR A 208 28.68 -13.18 -0.21
CA THR A 208 29.67 -14.26 -0.04
C THR A 208 30.27 -14.25 1.37
N LEU A 209 31.05 -15.29 1.70
CA LEU A 209 31.76 -15.37 2.98
C LEU A 209 32.68 -14.16 3.22
N GLU A 210 33.32 -13.66 2.17
CA GLU A 210 34.18 -12.47 2.20
C GLU A 210 33.38 -11.17 2.40
N GLU A 211 32.09 -11.17 2.08
CA GLU A 211 31.17 -10.04 2.26
C GLU A 211 30.44 -10.06 3.61
N ARG A 212 30.83 -10.95 4.54
CA ARG A 212 30.17 -11.10 5.85
C ARG A 212 30.06 -9.79 6.65
N GLU A 213 31.15 -9.02 6.74
CA GLU A 213 31.11 -7.74 7.46
C GLU A 213 30.30 -6.68 6.71
N LYS A 214 30.28 -6.74 5.36
CA LYS A 214 29.40 -5.89 4.55
C LYS A 214 27.92 -6.22 4.83
N PHE A 215 27.56 -7.50 4.94
CA PHE A 215 26.20 -7.91 5.30
C PHE A 215 25.75 -7.28 6.63
N PHE A 216 26.52 -7.45 7.71
CA PHE A 216 26.13 -6.92 9.01
C PHE A 216 26.11 -5.39 9.02
N ALA A 217 27.01 -4.72 8.29
CA ALA A 217 26.98 -3.27 8.12
C ALA A 217 25.71 -2.80 7.38
N ASP A 218 25.33 -3.50 6.30
CA ASP A 218 24.09 -3.21 5.56
C ASP A 218 22.85 -3.43 6.44
N MET A 219 22.77 -4.53 7.19
CA MET A 219 21.65 -4.81 8.09
C MET A 219 21.57 -3.76 9.20
N GLN A 220 22.69 -3.43 9.85
CA GLN A 220 22.71 -2.40 10.89
C GLN A 220 22.27 -1.04 10.34
N ARG A 221 22.71 -0.67 9.14
CA ARG A 221 22.26 0.56 8.48
C ARG A 221 20.76 0.54 8.21
N LEU A 222 20.23 -0.54 7.63
CA LEU A 222 18.79 -0.66 7.36
C LEU A 222 17.95 -0.60 8.64
N VAL A 223 18.38 -1.28 9.71
CA VAL A 223 17.75 -1.21 11.05
C VAL A 223 17.79 0.21 11.60
N ASN A 224 18.95 0.84 11.59
CA ASN A 224 19.13 2.21 12.05
C ASN A 224 18.21 3.15 11.28
N ASP A 225 18.24 3.12 9.95
CA ASP A 225 17.39 3.97 9.15
C ASP A 225 15.91 3.68 9.47
N MET A 226 15.50 2.41 9.58
CA MET A 226 14.11 2.01 9.85
C MET A 226 13.56 2.51 11.20
N PHE A 227 14.36 2.46 12.28
CA PHE A 227 13.91 2.75 13.65
C PHE A 227 14.41 4.06 14.26
N ILE A 228 15.54 4.60 13.78
CA ILE A 228 15.99 5.96 14.14
C ILE A 228 15.13 7.00 13.40
N GLY A 229 14.65 6.67 12.21
CA GLY A 229 13.63 7.45 11.51
C GLY A 229 12.27 7.42 12.22
N GLU A 230 11.38 8.34 11.82
CA GLU A 230 10.10 8.54 12.52
C GLU A 230 9.05 7.43 12.30
N THR A 231 9.29 6.48 11.38
CA THR A 231 8.27 5.51 10.92
C THR A 231 7.81 4.56 12.01
N PHE A 232 8.78 3.87 12.65
CA PHE A 232 8.53 2.84 13.66
C PHE A 232 9.04 3.22 15.05
N GLN A 233 9.52 4.45 15.24
CA GLN A 233 10.17 4.91 16.48
C GLN A 233 9.29 4.71 17.72
N SER A 234 8.00 5.08 17.65
CA SER A 234 7.05 4.93 18.77
C SER A 234 6.92 3.46 19.22
N PHE A 235 7.16 2.52 18.33
CA PHE A 235 6.93 1.10 18.51
C PHE A 235 8.21 0.32 18.84
N LEU A 236 9.39 0.97 18.80
CA LEU A 236 10.69 0.31 18.93
C LEU A 236 10.76 -0.68 20.11
N PRO A 237 10.28 -0.36 21.34
CA PRO A 237 10.31 -1.30 22.47
C PRO A 237 9.55 -2.62 22.25
N LEU A 238 8.67 -2.69 21.25
CA LEU A 238 7.90 -3.89 20.89
C LEU A 238 8.62 -4.81 19.90
N PHE A 239 9.77 -4.41 19.37
CA PHE A 239 10.49 -5.16 18.34
C PHE A 239 11.78 -5.77 18.85
N ASN A 240 12.09 -6.94 18.31
CA ASN A 240 13.45 -7.47 18.22
C ASN A 240 13.85 -7.56 16.75
N VAL A 241 15.14 -7.45 16.47
CA VAL A 241 15.67 -7.65 15.12
C VAL A 241 16.86 -8.57 15.15
N HIS A 242 16.77 -9.66 14.40
CA HIS A 242 17.83 -10.63 14.18
C HIS A 242 18.36 -10.48 12.76
N ALA A 243 19.68 -10.54 12.59
CA ALA A 243 20.34 -10.63 11.30
C ALA A 243 20.93 -12.03 11.15
N LEU A 244 20.45 -12.79 10.18
CA LEU A 244 20.97 -14.11 9.81
C LEU A 244 21.83 -13.96 8.56
N PHE A 245 23.14 -14.09 8.74
CA PHE A 245 24.09 -14.24 7.66
C PHE A 245 24.13 -15.70 7.24
N ARG A 246 23.84 -15.99 5.97
CA ARG A 246 24.10 -17.28 5.34
C ARG A 246 24.98 -17.04 4.11
N PRO A 247 26.20 -17.58 4.04
CA PRO A 247 27.10 -17.30 2.93
C PRO A 247 26.52 -17.85 1.62
N SER A 248 26.45 -16.99 0.60
CA SER A 248 26.16 -17.35 -0.79
C SER A 248 27.45 -17.72 -1.53
N LYS A 249 27.36 -18.56 -2.58
CA LYS A 249 28.54 -18.87 -3.41
C LYS A 249 28.85 -17.77 -4.41
N GLU A 250 27.83 -17.06 -4.85
CA GLU A 250 27.94 -15.92 -5.76
C GLU A 250 27.50 -14.61 -5.09
N SER A 251 28.12 -13.51 -5.49
CA SER A 251 27.74 -12.17 -5.03
C SER A 251 26.60 -11.58 -5.87
N GLY A 252 25.67 -10.90 -5.19
CA GLY A 252 24.49 -10.25 -5.75
C GLY A 252 23.36 -11.19 -6.16
N ILE A 253 22.29 -10.61 -6.69
CA ILE A 253 21.08 -11.36 -7.10
C ILE A 253 21.08 -11.68 -8.60
N GLY A 254 20.14 -12.54 -9.03
CA GLY A 254 19.91 -12.88 -10.43
C GLY A 254 19.08 -11.86 -11.22
N VAL A 255 19.09 -11.96 -12.55
CA VAL A 255 18.37 -11.07 -13.48
C VAL A 255 17.84 -11.85 -14.69
N ASN A 256 16.87 -11.27 -15.41
CA ASN A 256 16.25 -11.87 -16.61
C ASN A 256 15.67 -13.28 -16.36
N GLY A 257 15.03 -13.48 -15.19
CA GLY A 257 14.40 -14.75 -14.83
C GLY A 257 15.37 -15.82 -14.34
N HIS A 258 16.67 -15.51 -14.28
CA HIS A 258 17.72 -16.45 -13.86
C HIS A 258 18.30 -16.03 -12.51
N TRP A 259 18.20 -16.91 -11.52
CA TRP A 259 18.86 -16.75 -10.23
C TRP A 259 20.34 -17.20 -10.28
N LYS A 260 21.15 -16.63 -9.40
CA LYS A 260 22.53 -17.07 -9.12
C LYS A 260 22.56 -18.18 -8.07
N ASP A 261 23.69 -18.87 -7.91
CA ASP A 261 23.94 -19.83 -6.82
C ASP A 261 24.14 -19.10 -5.48
N THR A 262 23.00 -18.68 -4.94
CA THR A 262 22.85 -17.87 -3.73
C THR A 262 21.92 -18.58 -2.76
N SER A 263 21.99 -18.20 -1.49
CA SER A 263 21.39 -18.90 -0.36
C SER A 263 19.87 -19.08 -0.47
N PHE A 264 19.19 -18.08 -1.03
CA PHE A 264 17.73 -18.01 -1.21
C PHE A 264 17.31 -17.80 -2.67
N ARG A 265 18.29 -17.62 -3.57
CA ARG A 265 18.07 -17.53 -5.02
C ARG A 265 17.15 -16.38 -5.41
N LEU A 266 17.41 -15.20 -4.86
CA LEU A 266 16.72 -13.97 -5.26
C LEU A 266 17.06 -13.60 -6.71
N TYR A 267 16.05 -13.15 -7.46
CA TYR A 267 16.23 -12.72 -8.84
C TYR A 267 15.19 -11.70 -9.30
N ARG A 268 15.51 -11.02 -10.40
CA ARG A 268 14.58 -10.17 -11.17
C ARG A 268 14.13 -10.91 -12.42
N ASP A 269 12.85 -10.82 -12.77
CA ASP A 269 12.30 -11.46 -13.97
C ASP A 269 12.81 -10.81 -15.27
N GLY A 270 13.11 -9.50 -15.23
CA GLY A 270 13.67 -8.75 -16.35
C GLY A 270 14.70 -7.73 -15.91
N THR A 271 14.87 -6.69 -16.73
CA THR A 271 15.72 -5.52 -16.42
C THR A 271 15.00 -4.49 -15.55
N GLU A 272 13.70 -4.64 -15.35
CA GLU A 272 12.91 -3.77 -14.48
C GLU A 272 13.35 -3.92 -13.01
N LEU A 273 13.48 -2.78 -12.34
CA LEU A 273 13.94 -2.75 -10.96
C LEU A 273 12.84 -2.99 -9.93
N ARG A 274 11.57 -3.15 -10.35
CA ARG A 274 10.44 -3.17 -9.42
C ARG A 274 10.41 -4.43 -8.53
N GLY A 275 10.24 -5.60 -9.13
CA GLY A 275 10.03 -6.85 -8.39
C GLY A 275 11.30 -7.67 -8.18
N ILE A 276 11.43 -8.27 -6.99
CA ILE A 276 12.45 -9.28 -6.67
C ILE A 276 11.73 -10.52 -6.16
N TYR A 277 12.04 -11.66 -6.76
CA TYR A 277 11.36 -12.94 -6.51
C TYR A 277 12.30 -13.93 -5.84
N VAL A 278 11.73 -14.88 -5.10
CA VAL A 278 12.46 -15.93 -4.37
C VAL A 278 12.30 -17.25 -5.10
N ALA A 279 13.38 -17.85 -5.58
CA ALA A 279 13.31 -19.18 -6.22
C ALA A 279 13.40 -20.34 -5.22
N ASP A 280 13.91 -20.12 -4.00
CA ASP A 280 13.92 -21.13 -2.93
C ASP A 280 13.28 -20.62 -1.62
N PRO A 281 11.93 -20.51 -1.58
CA PRO A 281 11.23 -20.08 -0.38
C PRO A 281 11.30 -21.11 0.75
N ARG A 282 11.62 -22.39 0.47
CA ARG A 282 11.77 -23.41 1.50
C ARG A 282 13.01 -23.13 2.33
N ALA A 283 14.14 -22.88 1.68
CA ALA A 283 15.39 -22.54 2.37
C ALA A 283 15.24 -21.31 3.28
N ALA A 284 14.52 -20.28 2.82
CA ALA A 284 14.25 -19.08 3.61
C ALA A 284 13.39 -19.35 4.86
N ARG A 285 12.32 -20.16 4.74
CA ARG A 285 11.49 -20.56 5.90
C ARG A 285 12.29 -21.36 6.93
N GLU A 286 13.08 -22.32 6.47
CA GLU A 286 13.88 -23.17 7.35
C GLU A 286 14.96 -22.36 8.08
N ALA A 287 15.64 -21.45 7.37
CA ALA A 287 16.61 -20.54 7.96
C ALA A 287 15.99 -19.68 9.07
N CYS A 288 14.85 -19.05 8.79
CA CYS A 288 14.21 -18.16 9.76
C CYS A 288 13.71 -18.92 10.99
N ARG A 289 13.09 -20.11 10.82
CA ARG A 289 12.67 -20.95 11.95
C ARG A 289 13.83 -21.39 12.83
N ALA A 290 15.01 -21.57 12.25
CA ALA A 290 16.19 -22.02 12.97
C ALA A 290 16.85 -20.94 13.84
N VAL A 291 16.53 -19.66 13.60
CA VAL A 291 16.94 -18.53 14.47
C VAL A 291 16.44 -18.73 15.90
N GLY A 292 15.20 -19.21 16.06
CA GLY A 292 14.62 -19.49 17.35
C GLY A 292 13.12 -19.71 17.27
N LYS A 293 12.58 -20.50 18.20
CA LYS A 293 11.16 -20.91 18.23
C LYS A 293 10.18 -19.72 18.17
N TYR A 294 10.53 -18.59 18.77
CA TYR A 294 9.70 -17.38 18.83
C TYR A 294 10.36 -16.18 18.13
N ALA A 295 11.48 -16.39 17.43
CA ALA A 295 12.34 -15.32 16.93
C ALA A 295 12.11 -14.99 15.43
N CYS A 296 11.02 -15.49 14.83
CA CYS A 296 10.76 -15.39 13.39
C CYS A 296 9.27 -15.08 13.12
N ASP A 297 8.84 -13.86 13.46
CA ASP A 297 7.50 -13.38 13.08
C ASP A 297 7.45 -12.86 11.64
N PHE A 298 8.50 -12.14 11.23
CA PHE A 298 8.56 -11.45 9.95
C PHE A 298 9.87 -11.77 9.22
N PRO A 299 9.89 -12.86 8.42
CA PRO A 299 11.06 -13.22 7.63
C PRO A 299 11.25 -12.17 6.53
N SER A 300 12.42 -11.53 6.53
CA SER A 300 12.75 -10.48 5.57
C SER A 300 14.00 -10.87 4.78
N LEU A 301 13.91 -10.82 3.46
CA LEU A 301 15.01 -11.18 2.56
C LEU A 301 15.63 -9.92 1.99
N ILE A 302 16.93 -9.73 2.24
CA ILE A 302 17.67 -8.55 1.78
C ILE A 302 18.69 -8.97 0.73
N GLY A 303 18.43 -8.62 -0.53
CA GLY A 303 19.36 -8.89 -1.62
C GLY A 303 20.59 -7.98 -1.58
N ASN A 304 21.78 -8.55 -1.80
CA ASN A 304 23.01 -7.79 -2.02
C ASN A 304 22.99 -7.07 -3.39
N ASP A 305 22.14 -6.07 -3.52
CA ASP A 305 21.89 -5.35 -4.77
C ASP A 305 21.81 -3.83 -4.49
N PRO A 306 22.62 -2.97 -5.15
CA PRO A 306 22.57 -1.53 -4.93
C PRO A 306 21.33 -0.84 -5.51
N TYR A 307 20.48 -1.56 -6.26
CA TYR A 307 19.35 -0.97 -6.98
C TYR A 307 18.01 -1.04 -6.22
N TYR A 308 17.04 -0.25 -6.69
CA TYR A 308 15.65 -0.30 -6.23
C TYR A 308 15.05 -1.69 -6.43
N GLY A 309 14.13 -2.08 -5.56
CA GLY A 309 13.31 -3.27 -5.76
C GLY A 309 12.92 -3.97 -4.47
N GLY A 310 11.82 -4.69 -4.53
CA GLY A 310 11.27 -5.43 -3.41
C GLY A 310 9.85 -5.88 -3.71
N LEU A 311 9.32 -6.70 -2.82
CA LEU A 311 7.95 -7.18 -2.84
C LEU A 311 7.52 -7.48 -1.41
N GLY A 312 6.26 -7.19 -1.11
CA GLY A 312 5.56 -7.67 0.08
C GLY A 312 4.89 -9.02 -0.17
N GLY A 313 4.52 -9.69 0.91
CA GLY A 313 3.86 -10.99 0.88
C GLY A 313 4.26 -11.85 2.06
N GLU A 314 4.54 -13.13 1.81
CA GLU A 314 5.08 -14.03 2.82
C GLU A 314 6.42 -13.53 3.39
N PHE A 315 7.31 -13.08 2.50
CA PHE A 315 8.58 -12.47 2.86
C PHE A 315 8.50 -10.96 2.63
N VAL A 316 9.11 -10.19 3.53
CA VAL A 316 9.40 -8.78 3.27
C VAL A 316 10.68 -8.71 2.46
N ILE A 317 10.60 -8.35 1.18
CA ILE A 317 11.78 -8.36 0.29
C ILE A 317 12.22 -6.93 0.01
N SER A 318 13.51 -6.66 0.21
CA SER A 318 14.16 -5.40 -0.17
C SER A 318 15.62 -5.64 -0.59
N THR A 319 16.36 -4.57 -0.85
CA THR A 319 17.79 -4.63 -1.21
C THR A 319 18.65 -3.85 -0.23
N SER A 320 19.96 -4.08 -0.32
CA SER A 320 20.97 -3.32 0.41
C SER A 320 21.24 -1.92 -0.15
N SER A 321 20.45 -1.46 -1.12
CA SER A 321 20.57 -0.12 -1.70
C SER A 321 20.59 0.97 -0.63
N ASN A 322 21.62 1.81 -0.68
CA ASN A 322 21.75 3.00 0.18
C ASN A 322 20.71 4.09 -0.13
N LYS A 323 20.05 4.04 -1.29
CA LYS A 323 19.08 5.06 -1.70
C LYS A 323 17.65 4.64 -1.44
N SER A 324 17.31 3.40 -1.76
CA SER A 324 15.93 2.93 -1.78
C SER A 324 15.65 1.73 -0.90
N GLY A 325 16.69 1.05 -0.38
CA GLY A 325 16.51 -0.17 0.40
C GLY A 325 15.61 0.04 1.61
N THR A 326 15.88 1.09 2.39
CA THR A 326 15.06 1.45 3.56
C THR A 326 13.65 1.92 3.17
N ILE A 327 13.52 2.66 2.06
CA ILE A 327 12.22 3.17 1.57
C ILE A 327 11.29 1.99 1.26
N VAL A 328 11.76 1.04 0.44
CA VAL A 328 11.02 -0.15 0.08
C VAL A 328 10.78 -1.02 1.32
N LEU A 329 11.81 -1.24 2.13
CA LEU A 329 11.71 -2.07 3.33
C LEU A 329 10.61 -1.59 4.28
N ARG A 330 10.52 -0.29 4.57
CA ARG A 330 9.47 0.25 5.45
C ARG A 330 8.06 0.08 4.86
N HIS A 331 7.92 0.27 3.54
CA HIS A 331 6.64 0.10 2.84
C HIS A 331 6.17 -1.35 2.92
N GLU A 332 7.01 -2.29 2.48
CA GLU A 332 6.67 -3.72 2.46
C GLU A 332 6.49 -4.28 3.87
N LEU A 333 7.34 -3.88 4.81
CA LEU A 333 7.19 -4.27 6.21
C LEU A 333 5.88 -3.72 6.80
N GLY A 334 5.43 -2.54 6.38
CA GLY A 334 4.14 -2.00 6.80
C GLY A 334 2.95 -2.88 6.38
N HIS A 335 2.98 -3.43 5.16
CA HIS A 335 1.96 -4.41 4.71
C HIS A 335 2.03 -5.73 5.48
N SER A 336 3.21 -6.18 5.88
CA SER A 336 3.36 -7.40 6.69
C SER A 336 2.95 -7.18 8.14
N LEU A 337 3.31 -6.04 8.72
CA LEU A 337 3.03 -5.72 10.12
C LEU A 337 1.56 -5.38 10.36
N ILE A 338 0.87 -4.78 9.40
CA ILE A 338 -0.49 -4.27 9.57
C ILE A 338 -1.34 -4.72 8.39
N ASN A 339 -2.60 -5.07 8.64
CA ASN A 339 -3.55 -5.22 7.54
C ASN A 339 -3.88 -3.82 6.97
N VAL A 340 -3.06 -3.37 6.02
CA VAL A 340 -3.17 -2.10 5.28
C VAL A 340 -3.03 -2.36 3.79
N GLY A 341 -3.74 -1.55 3.01
CA GLY A 341 -3.60 -1.49 1.56
C GLY A 341 -2.69 -0.36 1.12
N GLU A 342 -2.43 -0.35 -0.17
CA GLU A 342 -1.84 0.76 -0.89
C GLU A 342 -2.73 1.99 -0.81
N GLU A 343 -2.10 3.16 -0.82
CA GLU A 343 -2.80 4.45 -0.90
C GLU A 343 -2.45 5.21 -2.19
N TYR A 344 -1.35 4.88 -2.87
CA TYR A 344 -1.04 5.39 -4.22
C TYR A 344 -1.93 4.77 -5.30
N ASP A 345 -2.10 5.47 -6.42
CA ASP A 345 -2.93 4.99 -7.54
C ASP A 345 -2.21 3.91 -8.36
N GLY A 346 -2.95 2.96 -8.92
CA GLY A 346 -2.41 1.88 -9.76
C GLY A 346 -1.86 0.68 -8.99
N GLY A 347 -1.96 0.66 -7.66
CA GLY A 347 -1.73 -0.53 -6.84
C GLY A 347 -2.77 -1.65 -7.08
N GLN A 348 -2.59 -2.78 -6.39
CA GLN A 348 -3.49 -3.94 -6.51
C GLN A 348 -4.31 -4.23 -5.25
N VAL A 349 -3.86 -3.75 -4.09
CA VAL A 349 -4.43 -4.10 -2.79
C VAL A 349 -4.87 -2.83 -2.06
N TYR A 350 -6.19 -2.60 -1.97
CA TYR A 350 -6.76 -1.44 -1.25
C TYR A 350 -7.67 -1.90 -0.12
N SER A 351 -7.12 -2.59 0.88
CA SER A 351 -7.87 -3.20 1.98
C SER A 351 -7.36 -2.74 3.34
N GLY A 352 -7.84 -3.34 4.43
CA GLY A 352 -7.28 -3.06 5.74
C GLY A 352 -7.84 -1.81 6.41
N VAL A 353 -7.11 -1.30 7.39
CA VAL A 353 -7.56 -0.19 8.25
C VAL A 353 -7.56 1.16 7.53
N ASN A 354 -6.71 1.34 6.52
CA ASN A 354 -6.48 2.61 5.83
C ASN A 354 -7.24 2.75 4.50
N ALA A 355 -8.03 1.74 4.09
CA ALA A 355 -8.79 1.76 2.84
C ALA A 355 -10.28 1.44 3.05
N GLU A 356 -11.15 2.17 2.34
CA GLU A 356 -12.59 1.90 2.24
C GLU A 356 -12.97 1.75 0.76
N ARG A 357 -13.81 0.77 0.41
CA ARG A 357 -14.10 0.42 -1.00
C ARG A 357 -15.53 0.70 -1.43
N TRP A 358 -16.46 0.75 -0.48
CA TRP A 358 -17.88 0.69 -0.79
C TRP A 358 -18.55 2.04 -0.66
N SER A 359 -18.30 2.75 0.44
CA SER A 359 -18.95 4.03 0.71
C SER A 359 -18.20 4.82 1.76
N ILE A 360 -18.13 6.15 1.56
CA ILE A 360 -17.60 7.08 2.58
C ILE A 360 -18.39 7.03 3.90
N GLN A 361 -19.66 6.57 3.87
CA GLN A 361 -20.46 6.39 5.07
C GLN A 361 -19.99 5.20 5.92
N ASN A 362 -19.20 4.29 5.34
CA ASN A 362 -18.65 3.10 6.00
C ASN A 362 -17.17 3.26 6.37
N ILE A 363 -16.61 4.47 6.28
CA ILE A 363 -15.21 4.73 6.62
C ILE A 363 -14.86 4.16 8.00
N LYS A 364 -13.75 3.43 8.04
CA LYS A 364 -13.28 2.71 9.23
C LYS A 364 -12.63 3.63 10.25
N TRP A 365 -12.10 4.77 9.81
CA TRP A 365 -11.40 5.78 10.62
C TRP A 365 -12.27 6.97 11.03
N LYS A 366 -13.57 6.74 11.28
CA LYS A 366 -14.52 7.81 11.69
C LYS A 366 -14.05 8.61 12.90
N HIS A 367 -13.48 7.93 13.90
CA HIS A 367 -12.97 8.55 15.13
C HIS A 367 -11.67 9.36 14.93
N TRP A 368 -11.08 9.29 13.74
CA TRP A 368 -9.92 10.10 13.34
C TRP A 368 -10.28 11.29 12.44
N LEU A 369 -11.49 11.33 11.88
CA LEU A 369 -11.90 12.41 10.97
C LEU A 369 -11.71 13.77 11.62
N THR A 370 -11.16 14.72 10.85
CA THR A 370 -11.03 16.11 11.29
C THR A 370 -12.41 16.75 11.44
N ASP A 371 -13.31 16.49 10.49
CA ASP A 371 -14.70 16.90 10.55
C ASP A 371 -15.58 15.73 10.99
N ALA A 372 -16.59 15.98 11.82
CA ALA A 372 -17.44 14.90 12.38
C ALA A 372 -18.22 14.09 11.32
N VAL A 373 -18.37 14.64 10.11
CA VAL A 373 -19.07 14.00 8.99
C VAL A 373 -18.05 13.65 7.91
N PRO A 374 -18.00 12.40 7.42
CA PRO A 374 -17.10 12.02 6.35
C PRO A 374 -17.44 12.79 5.07
N ARG A 375 -16.41 13.40 4.47
CA ARG A 375 -16.47 14.12 3.21
C ARG A 375 -15.55 13.43 2.20
N GLU A 376 -16.04 13.18 0.99
CA GLU A 376 -15.16 12.82 -0.12
C GLU A 376 -14.38 14.07 -0.54
N GLU A 377 -13.05 14.02 -0.39
CA GLU A 377 -12.17 15.07 -0.86
C GLU A 377 -11.88 14.92 -2.35
N LYS A 378 -11.48 16.03 -2.97
CA LYS A 378 -11.11 16.04 -4.38
C LYS A 378 -9.61 15.75 -4.48
N ASN A 379 -9.22 14.83 -5.35
CA ASN A 379 -7.81 14.49 -5.60
C ASN A 379 -7.40 15.01 -6.98
N VAL A 380 -6.22 15.63 -7.08
CA VAL A 380 -5.69 16.20 -8.33
C VAL A 380 -4.35 15.56 -8.65
N LEU A 381 -4.26 14.91 -9.80
CA LEU A 381 -2.98 14.73 -10.46
C LEU A 381 -2.60 16.08 -11.08
N ARG A 382 -1.82 16.88 -10.34
CA ARG A 382 -1.25 18.20 -10.67
C ARG A 382 -2.26 19.28 -11.07
N ALA A 383 -2.57 20.17 -10.12
CA ALA A 383 -3.31 21.39 -10.41
C ALA A 383 -2.41 22.34 -11.21
N GLN A 384 -2.91 22.76 -12.37
CA GLN A 384 -2.50 24.00 -13.01
C GLN A 384 -3.65 24.97 -12.74
N ASP A 385 -3.36 26.19 -12.28
CA ASP A 385 -4.39 27.24 -12.02
C ASP A 385 -5.03 27.80 -13.30
N TYR A 386 -4.68 27.20 -14.43
CA TYR A 386 -5.03 27.64 -15.75
C TYR A 386 -5.62 26.50 -16.58
N ALA A 387 -6.48 26.86 -17.52
CA ALA A 387 -6.91 25.93 -18.55
C ALA A 387 -5.71 25.47 -19.39
N CYS A 388 -5.59 24.16 -19.62
CA CYS A 388 -4.60 23.61 -20.54
C CYS A 388 -5.31 22.94 -21.72
N LEU A 389 -4.91 23.30 -22.94
CA LEU A 389 -5.33 22.65 -24.18
C LEU A 389 -4.17 21.81 -24.71
N LYS A 390 -4.37 20.50 -24.83
CA LYS A 390 -3.48 19.60 -25.56
C LYS A 390 -4.04 19.37 -26.95
N ILE A 391 -3.30 19.79 -27.96
CA ILE A 391 -3.69 19.74 -29.36
C ILE A 391 -2.74 18.76 -30.04
N SER A 392 -3.28 17.73 -30.66
CA SER A 392 -2.54 16.91 -31.61
C SER A 392 -2.91 17.34 -33.02
N HIS A 393 -1.90 17.55 -33.86
CA HIS A 393 -2.07 18.07 -35.21
C HIS A 393 -1.00 17.47 -36.14
N SER A 394 -1.21 17.59 -37.45
CA SER A 394 -0.26 17.21 -38.50
C SER A 394 -0.23 18.29 -39.57
N GLY A 395 0.91 18.47 -40.26
CA GLY A 395 1.07 19.48 -41.30
C GLY A 395 1.20 20.92 -40.79
N VAL A 396 1.65 21.09 -39.55
CA VAL A 396 1.74 22.38 -38.86
C VAL A 396 3.19 22.81 -38.77
N ASP A 397 3.73 23.19 -39.92
CA ASP A 397 5.14 23.54 -40.14
C ASP A 397 5.52 24.97 -39.75
N THR A 398 4.53 25.84 -39.57
CA THR A 398 4.71 27.26 -39.21
C THR A 398 3.66 27.74 -38.21
N ASP A 399 3.94 28.83 -37.48
CA ASP A 399 3.02 29.40 -36.48
C ASP A 399 1.69 29.88 -37.11
N ASP A 400 1.69 30.13 -38.41
CA ASP A 400 0.52 30.50 -39.20
C ASP A 400 -0.08 29.32 -39.98
N SER A 401 0.22 28.07 -39.63
CA SER A 401 -0.44 26.90 -40.24
C SER A 401 -1.90 26.75 -39.79
N PHE A 402 -2.22 27.13 -38.54
CA PHE A 402 -3.60 27.27 -38.03
C PHE A 402 -3.68 28.32 -36.92
N GLU A 403 -4.88 28.81 -36.65
CA GLU A 403 -5.18 29.72 -35.55
C GLU A 403 -6.17 29.05 -34.61
N ALA A 404 -5.93 29.12 -33.30
CA ALA A 404 -6.89 28.66 -32.29
C ALA A 404 -7.44 29.87 -31.53
N TYR A 405 -8.73 29.82 -31.20
CA TYR A 405 -9.43 30.86 -30.44
C TYR A 405 -10.25 30.24 -29.33
N VAL A 406 -10.25 30.86 -28.16
CA VAL A 406 -11.23 30.58 -27.11
C VAL A 406 -12.05 31.85 -26.84
N ASP A 407 -13.37 31.74 -26.95
CA ASP A 407 -14.33 32.86 -26.84
C ASP A 407 -13.96 34.06 -27.72
N GLY A 408 -13.49 33.78 -28.93
CA GLY A 408 -13.02 34.79 -29.89
C GLY A 408 -11.66 35.42 -29.57
N LYS A 409 -10.98 35.03 -28.48
CA LYS A 409 -9.60 35.44 -28.19
C LYS A 409 -8.61 34.45 -28.78
N ARG A 410 -7.69 34.92 -29.62
CA ARG A 410 -6.65 34.08 -30.23
C ARG A 410 -5.70 33.54 -29.17
N LEU A 411 -5.40 32.24 -29.24
CA LEU A 411 -4.44 31.57 -28.38
C LEU A 411 -3.02 31.82 -28.88
N ASN A 412 -2.10 32.14 -27.95
CA ASN A 412 -0.68 32.27 -28.25
C ASN A 412 -0.03 30.88 -28.19
N TRP A 413 0.42 30.36 -29.32
CA TRP A 413 1.10 29.07 -29.41
C TRP A 413 2.21 29.15 -30.48
N THR A 414 3.10 28.17 -30.49
CA THR A 414 4.20 28.06 -31.46
C THR A 414 4.18 26.69 -32.14
N SER A 415 4.44 26.69 -33.44
CA SER A 415 4.59 25.49 -34.25
C SER A 415 5.85 24.71 -33.86
N PRO A 416 5.77 23.37 -33.86
CA PRO A 416 6.94 22.50 -33.70
C PRO A 416 7.82 22.45 -34.97
N GLY A 417 7.40 23.06 -36.08
CA GLY A 417 8.21 23.20 -37.30
C GLY A 417 8.23 21.98 -38.22
N GLY A 418 7.20 21.12 -38.17
CA GLY A 418 7.17 19.83 -38.87
C GLY A 418 5.87 19.52 -39.60
N TYR A 419 5.95 18.62 -40.58
CA TYR A 419 4.78 18.10 -41.32
C TYR A 419 4.19 16.82 -40.73
N ASP A 420 4.92 16.15 -39.83
CA ASP A 420 4.47 14.92 -39.16
C ASP A 420 3.48 15.24 -38.02
N ARG A 421 2.95 14.21 -37.36
CA ARG A 421 2.10 14.35 -36.19
C ARG A 421 2.88 14.88 -35.00
N ASP A 422 2.43 16.02 -34.49
CA ASP A 422 2.96 16.63 -33.29
C ASP A 422 1.88 16.86 -32.22
N PHE A 423 2.34 17.24 -31.04
CA PHE A 423 1.54 17.55 -29.87
C PHE A 423 1.94 18.92 -29.34
N SER A 424 1.06 19.91 -29.48
CA SER A 424 1.24 21.24 -28.92
C SER A 424 0.37 21.42 -27.68
N GLU A 425 0.89 22.15 -26.71
CA GLU A 425 0.16 22.53 -25.50
C GLU A 425 -0.01 24.05 -25.47
N TRP A 426 -1.22 24.49 -25.17
CA TRP A 426 -1.50 25.87 -24.78
C TRP A 426 -1.90 25.91 -23.32
N ASN A 427 -1.33 26.85 -22.59
CA ASN A 427 -1.63 27.10 -21.19
C ASN A 427 -2.23 28.49 -21.06
N GLY A 428 -3.40 28.58 -20.45
CA GLY A 428 -4.03 29.85 -20.09
C GLY A 428 -3.33 30.54 -18.92
N GLU A 429 -3.85 31.70 -18.55
CA GLU A 429 -3.44 32.42 -17.34
C GLU A 429 -4.36 32.12 -16.15
N GLU A 430 -5.60 31.71 -16.43
CA GLU A 430 -6.66 31.41 -15.44
C GLU A 430 -7.58 30.29 -15.95
N GLY A 431 -8.46 29.78 -15.08
CA GLY A 431 -9.55 28.86 -15.45
C GLY A 431 -10.70 29.56 -16.19
N PHE A 432 -11.62 28.79 -16.79
CA PHE A 432 -12.75 29.37 -17.49
C PHE A 432 -13.85 29.82 -16.51
N SER A 433 -14.56 30.89 -16.89
CA SER A 433 -15.76 31.31 -16.17
C SER A 433 -16.89 30.29 -16.31
N ALA A 434 -17.91 30.33 -15.46
CA ALA A 434 -19.07 29.45 -15.67
C ALA A 434 -19.91 29.94 -16.87
N GLY A 435 -20.19 29.06 -17.85
CA GLY A 435 -21.05 29.40 -18.99
C GLY A 435 -20.71 28.66 -20.28
N PRO A 436 -21.39 28.97 -21.40
CA PRO A 436 -20.99 28.50 -22.71
C PRO A 436 -19.67 29.12 -23.14
N HIS A 437 -18.80 28.31 -23.75
CA HIS A 437 -17.51 28.72 -24.29
C HIS A 437 -17.34 28.20 -25.71
N GLU A 438 -16.66 28.95 -26.56
CA GLU A 438 -16.42 28.57 -27.95
C GLU A 438 -14.93 28.31 -28.16
N LEU A 439 -14.59 27.12 -28.66
CA LEU A 439 -13.25 26.79 -29.10
C LEU A 439 -13.26 26.67 -30.62
N GLU A 440 -12.56 27.58 -31.29
CA GLU A 440 -12.54 27.67 -32.73
C GLU A 440 -11.13 27.44 -33.26
N PHE A 441 -11.00 26.60 -34.28
CA PHE A 441 -9.77 26.42 -35.03
C PHE A 441 -9.99 26.88 -36.46
N ARG A 442 -9.14 27.80 -36.92
CA ARG A 442 -9.13 28.29 -38.29
C ARG A 442 -7.92 27.80 -39.02
N GLN A 443 -8.09 27.44 -40.28
CA GLN A 443 -6.94 27.22 -41.14
C GLN A 443 -6.19 28.54 -41.33
N GLY A 444 -4.87 28.48 -41.29
CA GLY A 444 -4.05 29.67 -41.42
C GLY A 444 -4.04 30.23 -42.86
N ALA A 445 -4.00 31.56 -42.97
CA ALA A 445 -4.25 32.29 -44.22
C ALA A 445 -3.35 31.90 -45.40
N LYS A 446 -2.12 31.43 -45.15
CA LYS A 446 -1.19 31.01 -46.21
C LYS A 446 -1.54 29.68 -46.87
N TYR A 447 -2.39 28.86 -46.26
CA TYR A 447 -2.73 27.56 -46.82
C TYR A 447 -3.33 27.71 -48.22
N ASP A 448 -4.23 28.66 -48.41
CA ASP A 448 -4.95 28.89 -49.67
C ASP A 448 -4.08 29.50 -50.78
N ASP A 449 -2.94 30.08 -50.41
CA ASP A 449 -1.95 30.61 -51.34
C ASP A 449 -0.99 29.51 -51.86
N GLU A 450 -0.99 28.31 -51.26
CA GLU A 450 -0.11 27.19 -51.64
C GLU A 450 -0.64 26.42 -52.87
N PRO A 451 0.22 26.04 -53.84
CA PRO A 451 -0.19 25.30 -55.03
C PRO A 451 -0.86 23.94 -54.69
N VAL A 452 -2.03 23.69 -55.27
CA VAL A 452 -2.79 22.42 -55.09
C VAL A 452 -2.23 21.31 -56.01
N ASP A 453 -0.91 21.16 -56.08
CA ASP A 453 -0.22 20.25 -57.02
C ASP A 453 0.33 18.97 -56.38
N GLY A 454 -0.18 18.60 -55.20
CA GLY A 454 0.26 17.41 -54.45
C GLY A 454 1.54 17.65 -53.63
N SER A 455 2.16 18.83 -53.72
CA SER A 455 3.18 19.30 -52.77
C SER A 455 2.60 19.94 -51.52
N ARG A 456 1.31 20.30 -51.54
CA ARG A 456 0.57 20.90 -50.42
C ARG A 456 0.54 19.93 -49.22
N PRO A 457 1.06 20.31 -48.05
CA PRO A 457 1.02 19.46 -46.86
C PRO A 457 -0.43 19.22 -46.41
N ILE A 458 -0.73 17.99 -46.01
CA ILE A 458 -2.02 17.67 -45.38
C ILE A 458 -1.99 18.28 -43.98
N ARG A 459 -2.83 19.28 -43.73
CA ARG A 459 -3.05 19.85 -42.40
C ARG A 459 -4.24 19.17 -41.75
N GLN A 460 -4.06 18.64 -40.55
CA GLN A 460 -5.13 17.93 -39.84
C GLN A 460 -5.09 18.28 -38.35
N LEU A 461 -6.24 18.65 -37.79
CA LEU A 461 -6.47 18.66 -36.36
C LEU A 461 -6.85 17.24 -35.91
N CYS A 462 -5.94 16.55 -35.23
CA CYS A 462 -6.09 15.13 -34.91
C CYS A 462 -6.88 14.91 -33.61
N SER A 463 -6.68 15.77 -32.60
CA SER A 463 -7.46 15.75 -31.36
C SER A 463 -7.24 17.01 -30.54
N VAL A 464 -8.26 17.46 -29.81
CA VAL A 464 -8.11 18.50 -28.80
C VAL A 464 -8.64 18.01 -27.47
N THR A 465 -7.83 18.14 -26.42
CA THR A 465 -8.20 17.82 -25.04
C THR A 465 -8.04 19.06 -24.18
N MET A 466 -9.10 19.41 -23.45
CA MET A 466 -9.11 20.52 -22.51
C MET A 466 -9.11 20.02 -21.07
N HIS A 467 -8.24 20.58 -20.25
CA HIS A 467 -8.14 20.30 -18.82
C HIS A 467 -8.45 21.58 -18.03
N GLU A 468 -9.40 21.51 -17.10
CA GLU A 468 -9.76 22.60 -16.18
C GLU A 468 -9.89 22.04 -14.76
N PHE A 469 -9.23 22.69 -13.79
CA PHE A 469 -9.28 22.33 -12.37
C PHE A 469 -10.15 23.35 -11.61
N MET A 470 -10.82 22.93 -10.51
CA MET A 470 -11.58 23.86 -9.67
C MET A 470 -10.63 24.76 -8.84
N GLY A 471 -11.17 25.82 -8.21
CA GLY A 471 -10.38 26.66 -7.31
C GLY A 471 -9.75 25.89 -6.14
N GLU A 472 -8.54 26.29 -5.73
CA GLU A 472 -7.75 25.62 -4.69
C GLU A 472 -8.48 25.49 -3.34
N ASP A 473 -9.38 26.41 -3.01
CA ASP A 473 -10.19 26.40 -1.78
C ASP A 473 -11.12 25.18 -1.65
N GLN A 474 -11.40 24.52 -2.77
CA GLN A 474 -12.19 23.29 -2.83
C GLN A 474 -11.36 22.03 -2.55
N TYR A 475 -10.04 22.14 -2.52
CA TYR A 475 -9.11 21.05 -2.29
C TYR A 475 -8.46 21.20 -0.92
N ARG A 476 -8.42 20.11 -0.17
CA ARG A 476 -7.73 20.06 1.12
C ARG A 476 -6.45 19.27 0.94
N PHE A 477 -5.37 19.97 0.60
CA PHE A 477 -4.04 19.35 0.46
C PHE A 477 -3.27 19.26 1.79
N ASP A 478 -3.77 19.92 2.84
CA ASP A 478 -3.15 19.85 4.16
C ASP A 478 -3.20 18.41 4.69
N ASN A 479 -2.00 17.85 4.86
CA ASN A 479 -1.77 16.51 5.37
C ASN A 479 -2.28 16.30 6.80
N SER A 480 -2.53 17.35 7.57
CA SER A 480 -3.15 17.29 8.89
C SER A 480 -4.64 16.93 8.84
N ILE A 481 -5.29 17.11 7.68
CA ILE A 481 -6.70 16.82 7.50
C ILE A 481 -6.89 15.32 7.22
N ILE A 482 -7.63 14.68 8.11
CA ILE A 482 -8.09 13.29 7.97
C ILE A 482 -9.52 13.32 7.44
N SER A 483 -9.71 12.77 6.25
CA SER A 483 -10.99 12.78 5.52
C SER A 483 -11.09 11.52 4.63
N ALA A 484 -11.77 11.61 3.48
CA ALA A 484 -11.88 10.52 2.52
C ALA A 484 -11.32 10.95 1.16
N TYR A 485 -10.03 10.70 0.92
CA TYR A 485 -9.39 11.02 -0.35
C TYR A 485 -9.53 9.84 -1.33
N PRO A 486 -9.97 10.07 -2.57
CA PRO A 486 -10.10 8.99 -3.55
C PRO A 486 -8.72 8.50 -4.01
N THR A 487 -8.59 7.19 -4.16
CA THR A 487 -7.46 6.50 -4.78
C THR A 487 -7.98 5.37 -5.67
N TYR A 488 -7.29 5.08 -6.76
CA TYR A 488 -7.78 4.21 -7.83
C TYR A 488 -6.86 3.03 -8.03
N ASP A 489 -7.41 1.82 -8.05
CA ASP A 489 -6.64 0.63 -8.34
C ASP A 489 -6.23 0.50 -9.81
N LEU A 490 -5.42 -0.52 -10.14
CA LEU A 490 -4.95 -0.78 -11.50
C LEU A 490 -6.09 -0.99 -12.53
N TYR A 491 -7.31 -1.27 -12.06
CA TYR A 491 -8.51 -1.44 -12.90
C TYR A 491 -9.39 -0.17 -12.95
N GLY A 492 -8.93 0.93 -12.35
CA GLY A 492 -9.68 2.19 -12.24
C GLY A 492 -10.89 2.10 -11.31
N ARG A 493 -10.88 1.20 -10.32
CA ARG A 493 -11.90 1.14 -9.26
C ARG A 493 -11.53 2.09 -8.15
N LYS A 494 -12.45 3.00 -7.80
CA LYS A 494 -12.27 3.98 -6.73
C LYS A 494 -12.34 3.30 -5.36
N THR A 495 -11.42 3.68 -4.50
CA THR A 495 -11.40 3.43 -3.07
C THR A 495 -11.06 4.73 -2.35
N TRP A 496 -11.15 4.78 -1.03
CA TRP A 496 -10.81 5.95 -0.23
C TRP A 496 -9.71 5.64 0.76
N ARG A 497 -8.89 6.65 1.01
CA ARG A 497 -7.82 6.69 2.00
C ARG A 497 -7.97 7.90 2.92
N SER A 498 -7.24 7.90 4.03
CA SER A 498 -7.48 8.82 5.15
C SER A 498 -6.85 10.21 5.01
N ASN A 499 -5.64 10.32 4.45
CA ASN A 499 -4.89 11.58 4.31
C ASN A 499 -4.59 11.90 2.84
N HIS A 500 -4.08 13.09 2.54
CA HIS A 500 -3.75 13.51 1.17
C HIS A 500 -2.42 12.95 0.62
N GLU A 501 -1.27 13.20 1.22
CA GLU A 501 0.03 12.62 0.77
C GLU A 501 0.94 12.22 1.95
N PHE A 502 0.41 12.30 3.17
CA PHE A 502 1.17 12.12 4.40
C PHE A 502 1.69 10.70 4.62
N CYS A 503 0.86 9.70 4.30
CA CYS A 503 1.13 8.31 4.66
C CYS A 503 2.23 7.71 3.78
N LEU A 504 3.15 6.95 4.39
CA LEU A 504 4.13 6.10 3.71
C LEU A 504 3.48 5.19 2.67
N MET A 505 2.29 4.65 2.96
CA MET A 505 1.52 3.80 2.04
C MET A 505 1.04 4.54 0.78
N ARG A 506 1.07 5.88 0.79
CA ARG A 506 0.74 6.75 -0.34
C ARG A 506 2.01 7.24 -1.02
N ASN A 507 2.89 7.82 -0.24
CA ASN A 507 4.13 8.39 -0.71
C ASN A 507 5.27 7.64 -0.03
N MET A 508 5.89 6.71 -0.74
CA MET A 508 6.98 5.90 -0.19
C MET A 508 8.19 6.75 0.25
N ALA A 509 8.33 7.98 -0.26
CA ALA A 509 9.37 8.90 0.22
C ALA A 509 9.03 9.51 1.60
N SER A 510 7.78 9.44 2.04
CA SER A 510 7.38 9.81 3.40
C SER A 510 7.96 8.83 4.41
N THR A 511 8.45 9.34 5.53
CA THR A 511 8.91 8.52 6.67
C THR A 511 7.82 8.29 7.70
N GLN A 512 6.56 8.68 7.43
CA GLN A 512 5.49 8.69 8.41
C GLN A 512 4.34 7.77 8.01
N LEU A 513 3.93 6.90 8.93
CA LEU A 513 2.62 6.27 8.84
C LEU A 513 1.54 7.29 9.24
N CYS A 514 0.40 7.31 8.55
CA CYS A 514 -0.73 8.11 9.01
C CYS A 514 -1.27 7.61 10.34
N SER A 515 -2.05 8.45 11.05
CA SER A 515 -2.60 8.10 12.37
C SER A 515 -3.40 6.80 12.36
N ILE A 516 -4.11 6.51 11.26
CA ILE A 516 -4.91 5.29 11.09
C ILE A 516 -4.01 4.05 11.01
N CYS A 517 -2.92 4.14 10.24
CA CYS A 517 -1.93 3.07 10.16
C CYS A 517 -1.19 2.91 11.50
N LYS A 518 -0.82 4.00 12.19
CA LYS A 518 -0.17 3.91 13.52
C LYS A 518 -1.07 3.25 14.56
N GLU A 519 -2.35 3.61 14.62
CA GLU A 519 -3.30 2.96 15.53
C GLU A 519 -3.46 1.46 15.19
N GLY A 520 -3.61 1.14 13.90
CA GLY A 520 -3.64 -0.25 13.42
C GLY A 520 -2.39 -1.04 13.79
N LEU A 521 -1.22 -0.39 13.75
CA LEU A 521 0.06 -0.99 14.15
C LEU A 521 0.10 -1.28 15.66
N TRP A 522 -0.26 -0.31 16.51
CA TRP A 522 -0.35 -0.53 17.97
C TRP A 522 -1.22 -1.74 18.28
N HIS A 523 -2.39 -1.80 17.67
CA HIS A 523 -3.33 -2.91 17.85
C HIS A 523 -2.78 -4.26 17.39
N ARG A 524 -1.96 -4.28 16.35
CA ARG A 524 -1.43 -5.51 15.80
C ARG A 524 -0.21 -5.99 16.59
N LEU A 525 0.70 -5.10 16.95
CA LEU A 525 1.87 -5.44 17.78
C LEU A 525 1.45 -5.88 19.19
N LEU A 526 0.57 -5.14 19.85
CA LEU A 526 0.05 -5.50 21.18
C LEU A 526 -0.97 -6.66 21.16
N SER A 527 -1.36 -7.15 19.98
CA SER A 527 -2.05 -8.45 19.89
C SER A 527 -1.09 -9.64 19.90
N LYS A 528 0.21 -9.40 19.70
CA LYS A 528 1.27 -10.40 19.78
C LYS A 528 2.10 -10.28 21.07
N ALA A 529 2.23 -9.07 21.61
CA ALA A 529 2.97 -8.78 22.84
C ALA A 529 2.03 -8.30 23.96
N SER A 530 2.35 -8.68 25.19
CA SER A 530 1.76 -8.20 26.43
C SER A 530 2.59 -7.03 26.98
N LEU A 531 1.92 -5.99 27.50
CA LEU A 531 2.59 -4.86 28.16
C LEU A 531 3.42 -5.27 29.38
N LEU A 532 3.10 -6.42 29.98
CA LEU A 532 3.81 -7.02 31.10
C LEU A 532 4.66 -8.20 30.60
N ASP A 533 5.98 -8.09 30.78
CA ASP A 533 6.95 -9.15 30.49
C ASP A 533 6.91 -10.24 31.57
N GLU A 534 6.94 -9.83 32.84
CA GLU A 534 7.04 -10.73 34.00
C GLU A 534 6.64 -10.03 35.31
N ILE A 535 6.10 -10.78 36.26
CA ILE A 535 6.09 -10.41 37.68
C ILE A 535 7.17 -11.25 38.36
N GLN A 536 8.25 -10.59 38.78
CA GLN A 536 9.31 -11.21 39.58
C GLN A 536 8.97 -11.05 41.05
N VAL A 537 9.13 -12.12 41.82
CA VAL A 537 8.95 -12.13 43.28
C VAL A 537 10.23 -12.62 43.92
N ASP A 538 10.86 -11.76 44.71
CA ASP A 538 12.06 -12.04 45.47
C ASP A 538 11.72 -12.08 46.97
N CYS A 539 11.97 -13.21 47.63
CA CYS A 539 11.63 -13.36 49.05
C CYS A 539 12.78 -12.85 49.93
N GLN A 540 12.51 -11.87 50.79
CA GLN A 540 13.47 -11.30 51.72
C GLN A 540 13.46 -12.09 53.03
N ARG A 541 14.65 -12.43 53.55
CA ARG A 541 14.83 -13.24 54.75
C ARG A 541 15.53 -12.44 55.84
N GLU A 542 15.20 -12.72 57.10
CA GLU A 542 15.84 -12.07 58.25
C GLU A 542 17.26 -12.60 58.51
N ASP A 543 17.54 -13.87 58.15
CA ASP A 543 18.87 -14.53 58.22
C ASP A 543 19.09 -15.45 56.98
N ASP A 544 20.33 -15.91 56.75
CA ASP A 544 20.73 -16.80 55.63
C ASP A 544 20.22 -18.26 55.74
N ASP A 545 19.44 -18.60 56.76
CA ASP A 545 18.87 -19.95 56.91
C ASP A 545 17.70 -20.16 55.92
N ASP A 546 17.65 -21.31 55.25
CA ASP A 546 16.63 -21.70 54.26
C ASP A 546 15.25 -22.06 54.89
N ASP A 547 14.92 -21.48 56.06
CA ASP A 547 13.66 -21.71 56.76
C ASP A 547 12.56 -20.76 56.26
N GLU A 548 11.44 -21.31 55.80
CA GLU A 548 10.29 -20.54 55.28
C GLU A 548 9.70 -19.60 56.34
N ASP A 549 9.80 -19.97 57.63
CA ASP A 549 9.28 -19.14 58.72
C ASP A 549 10.04 -17.82 58.86
N LYS A 550 11.29 -17.74 58.35
CA LYS A 550 12.19 -16.58 58.42
C LYS A 550 12.04 -15.55 57.30
N ILE A 551 11.05 -15.72 56.42
CA ILE A 551 10.74 -14.73 55.38
C ILE A 551 10.00 -13.55 56.02
N SER A 552 10.54 -12.34 55.87
CA SER A 552 10.01 -11.10 56.44
C SER A 552 9.14 -10.30 55.46
N SER A 553 9.52 -10.27 54.18
CA SER A 553 8.77 -9.59 53.12
C SER A 553 8.97 -10.25 51.75
N PHE A 554 8.08 -9.92 50.80
CA PHE A 554 8.19 -10.22 49.38
C PHE A 554 8.50 -8.93 48.63
N GLY A 555 9.65 -8.85 47.98
CA GLY A 555 9.95 -7.83 46.97
C GLY A 555 9.34 -8.23 45.64
N ILE A 556 8.46 -7.41 45.09
CA ILE A 556 7.74 -7.73 43.85
C ILE A 556 8.09 -6.67 42.81
N GLU A 557 8.48 -7.11 41.63
CA GLU A 557 8.78 -6.24 40.50
C GLU A 557 7.98 -6.65 39.27
N ALA A 558 7.15 -5.74 38.78
CA ALA A 558 6.47 -5.85 37.50
C ALA A 558 7.36 -5.29 36.38
N LYS A 559 7.94 -6.20 35.58
CA LYS A 559 8.73 -5.85 34.41
C LYS A 559 7.79 -5.54 33.25
N LEU A 560 7.68 -4.26 32.91
CA LEU A 560 6.86 -3.77 31.80
C LEU A 560 7.72 -3.53 30.57
N ILE A 561 7.09 -3.62 29.39
CA ILE A 561 7.69 -3.09 28.16
C ILE A 561 7.94 -1.59 28.36
N PRO A 562 9.15 -1.06 28.08
CA PRO A 562 9.55 0.30 28.40
C PRO A 562 8.87 1.33 27.48
N LEU A 563 7.58 1.57 27.73
CA LEU A 563 6.71 2.55 27.08
C LEU A 563 6.27 3.63 28.08
N GLY A 564 5.67 4.72 27.60
CA GLY A 564 5.20 5.81 28.44
C GLY A 564 6.33 6.41 29.25
N GLN A 565 6.12 6.57 30.55
CA GLN A 565 7.13 7.08 31.47
C GLN A 565 8.36 6.17 31.62
N PHE A 566 8.32 4.91 31.18
CA PHE A 566 9.41 3.95 31.32
C PHE A 566 10.31 3.84 30.09
N ARG A 567 10.11 4.68 29.06
CA ARG A 567 11.03 4.72 27.92
C ARG A 567 12.43 5.14 28.36
N ASP A 568 13.45 4.45 27.86
CA ASP A 568 14.86 4.83 28.08
C ASP A 568 15.17 6.23 27.54
N ASP A 569 14.62 6.55 26.37
CA ASP A 569 14.73 7.86 25.74
C ASP A 569 13.41 8.62 25.84
N GLN A 570 13.31 9.48 26.85
CA GLN A 570 12.11 10.31 27.08
C GLN A 570 11.83 11.30 25.95
N SER A 571 12.81 11.62 25.09
CA SER A 571 12.56 12.49 23.92
C SER A 571 11.67 11.84 22.86
N LYS A 572 11.62 10.50 22.86
CA LYS A 572 10.77 9.69 21.97
C LYS A 572 9.38 9.39 22.52
N ARG A 573 9.08 9.84 23.75
CA ARG A 573 7.78 9.65 24.37
C ARG A 573 6.77 10.63 23.80
N ALA A 574 5.69 10.13 23.20
CA ALA A 574 4.61 10.99 22.71
C ALA A 574 3.93 11.75 23.88
N LYS A 575 3.56 13.01 23.66
CA LYS A 575 2.89 13.82 24.69
C LYS A 575 1.53 13.19 25.04
N GLY A 576 1.35 12.83 26.30
CA GLY A 576 0.15 12.11 26.78
C GLY A 576 0.28 10.59 26.77
N GLU A 577 1.42 10.05 26.36
CA GLU A 577 1.72 8.62 26.49
C GLU A 577 2.06 8.25 27.94
N ALA A 578 1.39 7.28 28.55
CA ALA A 578 1.62 6.89 29.95
C ALA A 578 1.10 5.47 30.27
N TYR A 579 1.65 4.86 31.32
CA TYR A 579 1.04 3.73 32.01
C TYR A 579 0.30 4.19 33.26
N ALA A 580 -0.84 3.56 33.53
CA ALA A 580 -1.50 3.54 34.84
C ALA A 580 -1.40 2.12 35.43
N ILE A 581 -0.86 1.99 36.65
CA ILE A 581 -0.64 0.70 37.31
C ILE A 581 -1.48 0.62 38.59
N ARG A 582 -2.08 -0.55 38.84
CA ARG A 582 -2.86 -0.83 40.04
C ARG A 582 -2.57 -2.22 40.59
N TRP A 583 -2.55 -2.33 41.91
CA TRP A 583 -2.37 -3.58 42.64
C TRP A 583 -3.63 -3.92 43.44
N PHE A 584 -3.97 -5.21 43.48
CA PHE A 584 -5.10 -5.70 44.25
C PHE A 584 -4.66 -6.87 45.11
N ARG A 585 -5.15 -6.91 46.34
CA ARG A 585 -4.97 -8.02 47.28
C ARG A 585 -6.32 -8.62 47.61
N ASN A 586 -6.51 -9.90 47.34
CA ASN A 586 -7.78 -10.62 47.53
C ASN A 586 -8.99 -9.87 46.92
N GLY A 587 -8.77 -9.20 45.78
CA GLY A 587 -9.77 -8.38 45.07
C GLY A 587 -9.93 -6.94 45.57
N ALA A 588 -9.29 -6.54 46.68
CA ALA A 588 -9.31 -5.17 47.18
C ALA A 588 -8.16 -4.34 46.61
N HIS A 589 -8.48 -3.18 46.02
CA HIS A 589 -7.50 -2.24 45.46
C HIS A 589 -6.60 -1.65 46.55
N GLN A 590 -5.29 -1.67 46.33
CA GLN A 590 -4.27 -1.08 47.20
C GLN A 590 -3.84 0.28 46.61
N ALA A 591 -4.58 1.34 46.92
CA ALA A 591 -4.44 2.65 46.27
C ALA A 591 -3.08 3.33 46.55
N GLU A 592 -2.46 3.03 47.70
CA GLU A 592 -1.13 3.49 48.07
C GLU A 592 -0.01 2.93 47.19
N LEU A 593 -0.29 1.85 46.45
CA LEU A 593 0.64 1.20 45.54
C LEU A 593 0.46 1.62 44.07
N ASP A 594 -0.48 2.53 43.78
CA ASP A 594 -0.75 2.97 42.42
C ASP A 594 0.50 3.55 41.74
N ASP A 595 0.65 3.22 40.45
CA ASP A 595 1.78 3.64 39.59
C ASP A 595 3.18 3.15 40.03
N GLN A 596 3.26 2.24 41.00
CA GLN A 596 4.51 1.59 41.40
C GLN A 596 4.74 0.28 40.63
N THR A 597 5.89 0.16 39.97
CA THR A 597 6.33 -1.10 39.32
C THR A 597 7.03 -2.04 40.28
N ARG A 598 7.57 -1.52 41.38
CA ARG A 598 8.22 -2.28 42.45
C ARG A 598 7.53 -2.00 43.76
N ILE A 599 7.09 -3.05 44.45
CA ILE A 599 6.45 -2.97 45.76
C ILE A 599 7.11 -3.94 46.73
N GLU A 600 7.02 -3.63 48.01
CA GLU A 600 7.41 -4.54 49.09
C GLU A 600 6.18 -4.90 49.90
N VAL A 601 5.94 -6.20 50.07
CA VAL A 601 4.76 -6.74 50.75
C VAL A 601 5.21 -7.51 51.98
N PRO A 602 4.78 -7.13 53.21
CA PRO A 602 5.11 -7.88 54.42
C PRO A 602 4.69 -9.35 54.30
N ALA A 603 5.45 -10.27 54.90
CA ALA A 603 5.12 -11.70 54.81
C ALA A 603 3.82 -12.06 55.56
N ALA A 604 3.32 -11.20 56.45
CA ALA A 604 1.98 -11.32 57.01
C ALA A 604 0.87 -11.10 55.96
N ASP A 605 1.23 -10.52 54.81
CA ASP A 605 0.33 -10.11 53.74
C ASP A 605 0.25 -11.09 52.55
N GLU A 606 0.54 -12.36 52.82
CA GLU A 606 0.27 -13.48 51.92
C GLU A 606 -1.17 -13.48 51.38
N GLY A 607 -1.33 -14.12 50.22
CA GLY A 607 -2.61 -14.31 49.58
C GLY A 607 -2.56 -14.17 48.07
N ILE A 608 -3.74 -13.93 47.48
CA ILE A 608 -3.89 -13.75 46.05
C ILE A 608 -3.68 -12.28 45.72
N TRP A 609 -2.72 -12.02 44.85
CA TRP A 609 -2.40 -10.69 44.35
C TRP A 609 -2.71 -10.59 42.87
N GLU A 610 -3.13 -9.40 42.44
CA GLU A 610 -3.40 -9.10 41.05
C GLU A 610 -2.75 -7.77 40.67
N PHE A 611 -1.92 -7.82 39.63
CA PHE A 611 -1.36 -6.65 38.96
C PHE A 611 -2.24 -6.28 37.76
N LYS A 612 -2.55 -4.99 37.58
CA LYS A 612 -3.20 -4.45 36.38
C LYS A 612 -2.44 -3.24 35.88
N THR A 613 -2.28 -3.16 34.56
CA THR A 613 -1.73 -1.98 33.90
C THR A 613 -2.55 -1.61 32.66
N GLU A 614 -2.66 -0.32 32.40
CA GLU A 614 -3.27 0.24 31.19
C GLU A 614 -2.29 1.24 30.57
N PHE A 615 -1.96 1.02 29.30
CA PHE A 615 -1.16 1.93 28.50
C PHE A 615 -2.09 2.90 27.74
N SER A 616 -1.74 4.17 27.73
CA SER A 616 -2.44 5.21 26.96
C SER A 616 -1.44 5.92 26.05
N THR A 617 -1.85 6.22 24.82
CA THR A 617 -1.05 6.98 23.84
C THR A 617 -1.98 7.81 22.94
N PRO A 618 -1.60 9.04 22.53
CA PRO A 618 -2.39 9.82 21.58
C PRO A 618 -2.49 9.15 20.20
N GLU A 619 -1.64 8.16 19.90
CA GLU A 619 -1.65 7.40 18.64
C GLU A 619 -2.75 6.32 18.59
N VAL A 620 -3.49 6.10 19.69
CA VAL A 620 -4.63 5.18 19.77
C VAL A 620 -5.83 5.92 20.37
N ARG A 621 -6.89 6.10 19.58
CA ARG A 621 -8.14 6.73 20.01
C ARG A 621 -9.21 5.72 20.39
N LYS A 622 -9.12 4.48 19.88
CA LYS A 622 -10.10 3.43 20.16
C LYS A 622 -9.41 2.08 20.38
N ASP A 623 -9.63 1.45 21.53
CA ASP A 623 -9.14 0.10 21.82
C ASP A 623 -10.29 -0.90 22.03
N PRO A 624 -10.91 -1.41 20.94
CA PRO A 624 -12.05 -2.30 21.06
C PRO A 624 -11.68 -3.70 21.55
N ARG A 625 -10.39 -4.07 21.50
CA ARG A 625 -9.90 -5.41 21.88
C ARG A 625 -9.20 -5.42 23.25
N GLY A 626 -9.04 -4.26 23.89
CA GLY A 626 -8.39 -4.15 25.19
C GLY A 626 -6.90 -4.52 25.16
N VAL A 627 -6.23 -4.40 24.00
CA VAL A 627 -4.82 -4.79 23.84
C VAL A 627 -3.85 -3.81 24.50
N LEU A 628 -4.33 -2.61 24.88
CA LEU A 628 -3.57 -1.66 25.68
C LEU A 628 -3.71 -1.92 27.20
N LYS A 629 -4.19 -3.09 27.60
CA LYS A 629 -4.32 -3.48 29.01
C LYS A 629 -3.63 -4.83 29.23
N ALA A 630 -3.00 -4.98 30.40
CA ALA A 630 -2.47 -6.27 30.84
C ALA A 630 -2.78 -6.49 32.32
N SER A 631 -2.96 -7.76 32.69
CA SER A 631 -3.20 -8.14 34.08
C SER A 631 -2.60 -9.50 34.40
N LYS A 632 -2.12 -9.67 35.63
CA LYS A 632 -1.58 -10.94 36.11
C LYS A 632 -2.04 -11.20 37.54
N VAL A 633 -2.72 -12.32 37.74
CA VAL A 633 -3.01 -12.87 39.07
C VAL A 633 -1.88 -13.83 39.47
N PHE A 634 -1.40 -13.72 40.69
CA PHE A 634 -0.35 -14.57 41.26
C PHE A 634 -0.57 -14.75 42.78
N VAL A 635 0.13 -15.70 43.38
CA VAL A 635 0.00 -16.03 44.80
C VAL A 635 1.31 -15.73 45.51
N LEU A 636 1.23 -15.02 46.63
CA LEU A 636 2.32 -14.87 47.57
C LEU A 636 2.11 -15.84 48.74
N ALA A 637 3.09 -16.69 48.98
CA ALA A 637 3.12 -17.59 50.12
C ALA A 637 4.57 -17.93 50.47
N LYS A 638 4.93 -17.94 51.75
CA LYS A 638 6.25 -18.31 52.26
C LYS A 638 6.73 -19.67 51.73
N ARG A 639 5.80 -20.63 51.64
CA ARG A 639 6.05 -21.97 51.06
C ARG A 639 6.43 -22.01 49.58
N LEU A 640 6.28 -20.90 48.86
CA LEU A 640 6.72 -20.78 47.46
C LEU A 640 8.15 -20.25 47.36
N CYS A 641 8.77 -19.89 48.49
CA CYS A 641 10.12 -19.34 48.59
C CYS A 641 11.16 -20.35 49.11
N SER A 642 10.74 -21.58 49.42
CA SER A 642 11.66 -22.69 49.73
C SER A 642 12.35 -23.15 48.44
N LYS A 643 13.67 -23.37 48.50
CA LYS A 643 14.45 -23.93 47.39
C LYS A 643 14.05 -25.36 47.04
#